data_AF-A0A352PMB5-F1
#
_entry.id   AF-A0A352PMB5-F1
#
_cell.length_a   1.000
_cell.length_b   1.000
_cell.length_c   1.000
_cell.angle_alpha   90.00
_cell.angle_beta   90.00
_cell.angle_gamma   90.00
#
_symmetry.space_group_name_H-M   'P 1'
#
loop_
_entity.id
_entity.type
_entity.pdbx_description
1 polymer ?
#
loop_
_entity_poly.entity_id
_entity_poly.type
_entity_poly.pdbx_seq_one_letter_code
_entity_poly.pdbx_strand_id
1 'polypeptide(L)'
;NNIKALKYSELLDDIKETEKLIDSIISPIKVKTGNRLFDLYSEQSFFDNGLRGGFPILLNDNKEGKVYYVYGRKHGDMERDYNSFNIPSRYFSSGPGNFRDVNQNRRNDLYFFPFVKDFNVKLFFSLIQADGQNPLNVQPPLFHMDENQKQILEYVKPSLRDKIESQLSEFAPSTIYTLLKDNEKQLTISPDELFSKILENSSMTYEANFAEGYWVDHWTYNVDLLENYVSIYPDKVKELLLDNSYRYFYSPVFVEPRSEKYCLTKDKKIRQYGAIDLKKLAKKCKDTHFDINKTSWLKDKEGKVINVNLASKIFNLILVKFSTLDNQQLGIEMECEKPGWNDAMNGLPGILGSSLDETIELLRLVNFALEYFPVIKDEDILVLSEQKEFFEKISSALNTFVEENYNSRMAYYEKATSSREEFRKSLADCSNGKFETISVKSMTDFLLKAKDLLTDSIKRAKKVGEGIIPTYLYYDVVKYEKLKHKTHLGFDAVDIKEYKLHTLPLFLEGSARLLKLGKEFANKEEYQKIKESNLYDKKLHIYKTCADLEDATFEIGRIHAFTKGWLERECNFLHMSYKYLLGLLKAGLYEEYYEELKTNFVAYMDPNVYGRSPLENSSFIVPTCNPDEKLHGQGFFARLTGANAEVMNMLNIMFVGEKVFTIDEGKLTLNLTPKLKGEMFNEDNIASYKLFDKTELIYHNENRLDTYGENIVLTYKVNGKTYDKIQGQLAEDIRNKKIERIDIFIGK
;
A
#
# COMPACT_ATOMS: atom_id res chain seq x y z
N ASN A 1 -14.02 -16.87 -40.66
CA ASN A 1 -13.02 -17.96 -40.76
C ASN A 1 -11.95 -17.64 -41.78
N ASN A 2 -11.00 -16.77 -41.41
CA ASN A 2 -9.75 -16.56 -42.15
C ASN A 2 -8.61 -16.67 -41.12
N ILE A 3 -8.37 -17.88 -40.61
CA ILE A 3 -7.14 -18.14 -39.86
C ILE A 3 -6.06 -18.26 -40.93
N LYS A 4 -5.33 -17.17 -41.14
CA LYS A 4 -4.11 -17.17 -41.95
C LYS A 4 -3.18 -18.19 -41.30
N ALA A 5 -2.77 -19.24 -42.02
CA ALA A 5 -1.80 -20.19 -41.49
C ALA A 5 -0.49 -19.42 -41.24
N LEU A 6 -0.15 -19.19 -39.97
CA LEU A 6 1.14 -18.64 -39.56
C LEU A 6 2.22 -19.56 -40.10
N LYS A 7 3.17 -19.02 -40.86
CA LYS A 7 4.33 -19.79 -41.28
C LYS A 7 5.18 -20.09 -40.05
N TYR A 8 5.81 -21.26 -40.00
CA TYR A 8 6.72 -21.61 -38.91
C TYR A 8 7.83 -20.57 -38.68
N SER A 9 8.31 -19.92 -39.75
CA SER A 9 9.26 -18.81 -39.67
C SER A 9 8.70 -17.59 -38.93
N GLU A 10 7.42 -17.25 -39.17
CA GLU A 10 6.74 -16.12 -38.50
C GLU A 10 6.60 -16.41 -37.00
N LEU A 11 6.29 -17.66 -36.61
CA LEU A 11 6.24 -18.07 -35.20
C LEU A 11 7.61 -17.94 -34.51
N LEU A 12 8.71 -18.32 -35.19
CA LEU A 12 10.05 -18.18 -34.62
C LEU A 12 10.46 -16.72 -34.43
N ASP A 13 10.03 -15.84 -35.33
CA ASP A 13 10.26 -14.40 -35.20
C ASP A 13 9.43 -13.82 -34.05
N ASP A 14 8.16 -14.23 -33.90
CA ASP A 14 7.30 -13.85 -32.77
C ASP A 14 7.87 -14.30 -31.42
N ILE A 15 8.45 -15.51 -31.34
CA ILE A 15 9.13 -16.01 -30.13
C ILE A 15 10.31 -15.10 -29.77
N LYS A 16 11.19 -14.80 -30.73
CA LYS A 16 12.35 -13.93 -30.49
C LYS A 16 11.94 -12.50 -30.12
N GLU A 17 10.85 -11.99 -30.70
CA GLU A 17 10.30 -10.69 -30.34
C GLU A 17 9.75 -10.70 -28.91
N THR A 18 9.05 -11.78 -28.54
CA THR A 18 8.55 -11.98 -27.17
C THR A 18 9.67 -12.08 -26.14
N GLU A 19 10.73 -12.83 -26.43
CA GLU A 19 11.92 -12.93 -25.56
C GLU A 19 12.57 -11.56 -25.35
N LYS A 20 12.79 -10.79 -26.42
CA LYS A 20 13.32 -9.42 -26.34
C LYS A 20 12.41 -8.49 -25.55
N LEU A 21 11.10 -8.62 -25.69
CA LEU A 21 10.13 -7.83 -24.93
C LEU A 21 10.22 -8.17 -23.44
N ILE A 22 10.23 -9.46 -23.08
CA ILE A 22 10.38 -9.90 -21.68
C ILE A 22 11.70 -9.38 -21.11
N ASP A 23 12.81 -9.56 -21.83
CA ASP A 23 14.13 -9.04 -21.43
C ASP A 23 14.11 -7.53 -21.20
N SER A 24 13.43 -6.77 -22.06
CA SER A 24 13.29 -5.32 -21.88
C SER A 24 12.48 -4.98 -20.63
N ILE A 25 11.41 -5.73 -20.34
CA ILE A 25 10.55 -5.51 -19.17
C ILE A 25 11.30 -5.80 -17.88
N ILE A 26 12.09 -6.88 -17.82
CA ILE A 26 12.85 -7.26 -16.61
C ILE A 26 14.19 -6.53 -16.48
N SER A 27 14.67 -5.87 -17.53
CA SER A 27 15.94 -5.12 -17.54
C SER A 27 16.14 -4.06 -16.44
N PRO A 28 15.09 -3.46 -15.85
CA PRO A 28 15.23 -2.55 -14.72
C PRO A 28 15.73 -3.21 -13.43
N ILE A 29 15.53 -4.52 -13.25
CA ILE A 29 15.88 -5.26 -12.02
C ILE A 29 16.95 -6.33 -12.29
N LYS A 30 18.17 -5.90 -12.61
CA LYS A 30 19.29 -6.84 -12.71
C LYS A 30 19.94 -7.05 -11.35
N VAL A 31 19.97 -8.30 -10.92
CA VAL A 31 20.66 -8.76 -9.72
C VAL A 31 21.60 -9.91 -10.10
N LYS A 32 22.78 -9.94 -9.48
CA LYS A 32 23.72 -11.04 -9.61
C LYS A 32 24.34 -11.33 -8.25
N THR A 33 24.17 -12.55 -7.78
CA THR A 33 24.72 -13.04 -6.51
C THR A 33 25.49 -14.35 -6.75
N GLY A 34 26.03 -14.92 -5.68
CA GLY A 34 26.50 -16.31 -5.66
C GLY A 34 25.37 -17.33 -5.80
N ASN A 35 24.10 -16.91 -5.76
CA ASN A 35 22.94 -17.78 -5.86
C ASN A 35 22.11 -17.45 -7.11
N ARG A 36 22.35 -18.19 -8.20
CA ARG A 36 21.63 -17.99 -9.47
C ARG A 36 20.12 -18.17 -9.35
N LEU A 37 19.65 -19.03 -8.45
CA LEU A 37 18.24 -19.29 -8.24
C LEU A 37 17.55 -18.08 -7.60
N PHE A 38 18.20 -17.46 -6.60
CA PHE A 38 17.75 -16.20 -6.02
C PHE A 38 17.68 -15.07 -7.05
N ASP A 39 18.67 -14.98 -7.94
CA ASP A 39 18.71 -13.95 -8.98
C ASP A 39 17.51 -14.08 -9.94
N LEU A 40 17.29 -15.29 -10.48
CA LEU A 40 16.18 -15.59 -11.39
C LEU A 40 14.82 -15.40 -10.71
N TYR A 41 14.70 -15.82 -9.45
CA TYR A 41 13.50 -15.65 -8.66
C TYR A 41 13.15 -14.16 -8.42
N SER A 42 14.17 -13.32 -8.23
CA SER A 42 13.99 -11.88 -8.08
C SER A 42 13.49 -11.23 -9.37
N GLU A 43 14.08 -11.59 -10.52
CA GLU A 43 13.62 -11.13 -11.84
C GLU A 43 12.18 -11.57 -12.13
N GLN A 44 11.83 -12.83 -11.86
CA GLN A 44 10.48 -13.35 -12.01
C GLN A 44 9.47 -12.66 -11.08
N SER A 45 9.85 -12.42 -9.83
CA SER A 45 9.01 -11.70 -8.86
C SER A 45 8.72 -10.27 -9.31
N PHE A 46 9.70 -9.57 -9.91
CA PHE A 46 9.47 -8.24 -10.48
C PHE A 46 8.47 -8.27 -11.63
N PHE A 47 8.62 -9.24 -12.53
CA PHE A 47 7.71 -9.40 -13.65
C PHE A 47 6.27 -9.64 -13.17
N ASP A 48 6.08 -10.57 -12.24
CA ASP A 48 4.75 -10.88 -11.69
C ASP A 48 4.18 -9.74 -10.82
N ASN A 49 5.03 -8.96 -10.13
CA ASN A 49 4.62 -7.73 -9.45
C ASN A 49 4.06 -6.71 -10.45
N GLY A 50 4.75 -6.50 -11.57
CA GLY A 50 4.33 -5.57 -12.62
C GLY A 50 3.11 -6.03 -13.40
N LEU A 51 2.87 -7.33 -13.60
CA LEU A 51 1.62 -7.82 -14.20
C LEU A 51 0.39 -7.52 -13.32
N ARG A 52 0.57 -7.41 -12.01
CA ARG A 52 -0.51 -7.08 -11.07
C ARG A 52 -0.68 -5.58 -10.85
N GLY A 53 0.42 -4.84 -10.70
CA GLY A 53 0.42 -3.39 -10.44
C GLY A 53 0.50 -2.49 -11.69
N GLY A 54 0.93 -3.05 -12.82
CA GLY A 54 1.34 -2.36 -14.03
C GLY A 54 2.82 -1.96 -14.02
N PHE A 55 3.38 -1.70 -15.20
CA PHE A 55 4.71 -1.13 -15.39
C PHE A 55 4.61 0.36 -15.76
N PRO A 56 5.33 1.27 -15.08
CA PRO A 56 5.28 2.68 -15.40
C PRO A 56 6.02 2.97 -16.70
N ILE A 57 5.45 3.86 -17.50
CA ILE A 57 6.07 4.46 -18.68
C ILE A 57 5.84 5.98 -18.65
N LEU A 58 6.64 6.72 -19.40
CA LEU A 58 6.36 8.12 -19.71
C LEU A 58 5.63 8.22 -21.05
N LEU A 59 4.37 8.62 -21.01
CA LEU A 59 3.69 9.07 -22.22
C LEU A 59 4.24 10.44 -22.61
N ASN A 60 4.67 10.56 -23.87
CA ASN A 60 5.32 11.76 -24.41
C ASN A 60 6.65 12.13 -23.72
N ASP A 61 7.60 11.19 -23.65
CA ASP A 61 8.88 11.36 -22.94
C ASP A 61 9.71 12.59 -23.37
N ASN A 62 9.54 13.05 -24.62
CA ASN A 62 10.29 14.21 -25.14
C ASN A 62 9.78 15.57 -24.62
N LYS A 63 8.65 15.63 -23.89
CA LYS A 63 8.00 16.86 -23.40
C LYS A 63 7.20 16.58 -22.12
N GLU A 64 7.50 17.24 -20.99
CA GLU A 64 6.77 17.14 -19.69
C GLU A 64 5.92 15.86 -19.50
N GLY A 65 6.56 14.70 -19.67
CA GLY A 65 5.87 13.42 -19.89
C GLY A 65 4.91 13.07 -18.74
N LYS A 66 3.85 12.32 -19.06
CA LYS A 66 2.86 11.87 -18.08
C LYS A 66 3.11 10.42 -17.71
N VAL A 67 3.27 10.14 -16.42
CA VAL A 67 3.40 8.77 -15.91
C VAL A 67 2.12 7.99 -16.18
N TYR A 68 2.24 6.85 -16.82
CA TYR A 68 1.12 5.95 -17.12
C TYR A 68 1.55 4.50 -16.88
N TYR A 69 0.63 3.65 -16.43
CA TYR A 69 0.91 2.25 -16.14
C TYR A 69 0.29 1.36 -17.20
N VAL A 70 1.08 0.45 -17.76
CA VAL A 70 0.64 -0.55 -18.76
C VAL A 70 0.70 -1.96 -18.18
N TYR A 71 -0.01 -2.89 -18.82
CA TYR A 71 -0.08 -4.33 -18.51
C TYR A 71 -0.68 -4.72 -17.16
N GLY A 72 -0.99 -3.77 -16.27
CA GLY A 72 -1.60 -4.05 -14.98
C GLY A 72 -3.02 -4.63 -15.11
N ARG A 73 -3.36 -5.59 -14.26
CA ARG A 73 -4.70 -6.22 -14.22
C ARG A 73 -5.03 -6.81 -12.84
N LYS A 74 -6.33 -6.84 -12.49
CA LYS A 74 -6.87 -7.68 -11.39
C LYS A 74 -6.44 -9.12 -11.58
N HIS A 75 -6.13 -9.86 -10.51
CA HIS A 75 -5.45 -11.15 -10.52
C HIS A 75 -6.39 -12.38 -10.50
N GLY A 76 -7.44 -12.39 -11.33
CA GLY A 76 -8.25 -13.60 -11.59
C GLY A 76 -7.64 -14.66 -12.53
N ASP A 77 -7.90 -15.93 -12.27
CA ASP A 77 -7.45 -17.05 -13.10
C ASP A 77 -8.31 -18.27 -12.79
N MET A 78 -7.98 -19.45 -13.32
CA MET A 78 -8.76 -20.66 -13.07
C MET A 78 -8.71 -21.15 -11.61
N GLU A 79 -7.71 -20.73 -10.83
CA GLU A 79 -7.64 -21.03 -9.40
C GLU A 79 -8.25 -19.89 -8.54
N ARG A 80 -8.46 -18.71 -9.13
CA ARG A 80 -9.13 -17.53 -8.54
C ARG A 80 -10.33 -17.10 -9.39
N ASP A 81 -11.26 -18.02 -9.61
CA ASP A 81 -12.42 -17.86 -10.48
C ASP A 81 -13.42 -16.79 -10.02
N TYR A 82 -13.40 -16.45 -8.74
CA TYR A 82 -14.15 -15.36 -8.13
C TYR A 82 -13.65 -13.95 -8.53
N ASN A 83 -12.46 -13.84 -9.11
CA ASN A 83 -11.90 -12.57 -9.57
C ASN A 83 -12.07 -12.43 -11.09
N SER A 84 -12.87 -11.45 -11.53
CA SER A 84 -12.95 -11.10 -12.95
C SER A 84 -11.72 -10.30 -13.40
N PHE A 85 -11.15 -10.66 -14.54
CA PHE A 85 -10.04 -9.94 -15.17
C PHE A 85 -10.27 -9.75 -16.67
N ASN A 86 -9.64 -8.73 -17.22
CA ASN A 86 -9.65 -8.44 -18.66
C ASN A 86 -8.27 -7.92 -19.07
N ILE A 87 -7.78 -8.37 -20.22
CA ILE A 87 -6.57 -7.84 -20.87
C ILE A 87 -6.99 -7.36 -22.26
N PRO A 88 -7.35 -6.07 -22.42
CA PRO A 88 -7.71 -5.53 -23.70
C PRO A 88 -6.58 -5.71 -24.72
N SER A 89 -6.89 -6.22 -25.91
CA SER A 89 -5.99 -6.28 -27.06
C SER A 89 -5.87 -4.89 -27.71
N ARG A 90 -5.29 -3.93 -27.00
CA ARG A 90 -5.07 -2.54 -27.42
C ARG A 90 -3.65 -2.12 -27.04
N TYR A 91 -3.11 -1.14 -27.76
CA TYR A 91 -1.86 -0.49 -27.35
C TYR A 91 -2.03 0.17 -25.98
N PHE A 92 -0.95 0.31 -25.21
CA PHE A 92 -0.96 0.89 -23.86
C PHE A 92 -2.05 0.32 -22.95
N SER A 93 -2.39 -0.97 -23.12
CA SER A 93 -3.45 -1.62 -22.34
C SER A 93 -3.15 -1.53 -20.84
N SER A 94 -4.16 -1.16 -20.07
CA SER A 94 -4.10 -1.04 -18.62
C SER A 94 -5.46 -1.41 -18.05
N GLY A 95 -5.46 -2.12 -16.92
CA GLY A 95 -6.65 -2.57 -16.24
C GLY A 95 -6.79 -1.99 -14.83
N PRO A 96 -7.99 -2.08 -14.23
CA PRO A 96 -8.18 -1.73 -12.84
C PRO A 96 -7.41 -2.65 -11.90
N GLY A 97 -7.21 -2.15 -10.69
CA GLY A 97 -6.83 -2.98 -9.54
C GLY A 97 -7.45 -2.47 -8.25
N ASN A 98 -7.43 -3.30 -7.21
CA ASN A 98 -7.90 -2.87 -5.90
C ASN A 98 -6.85 -1.93 -5.27
N PHE A 99 -7.31 -0.97 -4.48
CA PHE A 99 -6.49 0.09 -3.88
C PHE A 99 -5.23 -0.47 -3.22
N ARG A 100 -5.41 -1.43 -2.30
CA ARG A 100 -4.30 -2.10 -1.62
C ARG A 100 -3.34 -2.74 -2.61
N ASP A 101 -3.84 -3.57 -3.51
CA ASP A 101 -3.00 -4.38 -4.40
C ASP A 101 -2.09 -3.49 -5.24
N VAL A 102 -2.66 -2.49 -5.91
CA VAL A 102 -1.93 -1.59 -6.80
C VAL A 102 -0.96 -0.71 -6.02
N ASN A 103 -1.37 -0.18 -4.86
CA ASN A 103 -0.50 0.61 -4.00
C ASN A 103 0.72 -0.19 -3.55
N GLN A 104 0.49 -1.41 -3.07
CA GLN A 104 1.55 -2.31 -2.65
C GLN A 104 2.51 -2.66 -3.79
N ASN A 105 2.01 -2.95 -5.00
CA ASN A 105 2.86 -3.31 -6.12
C ASN A 105 3.75 -2.14 -6.58
N ARG A 106 3.21 -0.91 -6.54
CA ARG A 106 3.87 0.30 -7.05
C ARG A 106 4.77 1.02 -6.04
N ARG A 107 4.76 0.60 -4.77
CA ARG A 107 5.50 1.32 -3.71
C ARG A 107 7.01 1.36 -3.92
N ASN A 108 7.56 0.36 -4.61
CA ASN A 108 8.99 0.26 -4.87
C ASN A 108 9.41 0.85 -6.23
N ASP A 109 8.50 1.46 -6.99
CA ASP A 109 8.79 1.90 -8.35
C ASP A 109 9.97 2.88 -8.42
N LEU A 110 10.15 3.73 -7.40
CA LEU A 110 11.24 4.71 -7.36
C LEU A 110 12.65 4.12 -7.39
N TYR A 111 12.83 2.88 -6.94
CA TYR A 111 14.13 2.20 -7.00
C TYR A 111 14.49 1.74 -8.41
N PHE A 112 13.50 1.65 -9.31
CA PHE A 112 13.67 1.20 -10.70
C PHE A 112 13.45 2.35 -11.69
N PHE A 113 12.46 3.21 -11.43
CA PHE A 113 11.94 4.21 -12.35
C PHE A 113 11.85 5.58 -11.66
N PRO A 114 12.97 6.31 -11.50
CA PRO A 114 12.98 7.60 -10.80
C PRO A 114 12.10 8.68 -11.47
N PHE A 115 11.74 8.51 -12.75
CA PHE A 115 10.81 9.42 -13.42
C PHE A 115 9.38 9.40 -12.81
N VAL A 116 9.02 8.35 -12.05
CA VAL A 116 7.73 8.26 -11.36
C VAL A 116 7.57 9.35 -10.30
N LYS A 117 8.67 9.76 -9.65
CA LYS A 117 8.70 10.81 -8.61
C LYS A 117 7.57 10.63 -7.58
N ASP A 118 6.78 11.68 -7.33
CA ASP A 118 5.68 11.71 -6.37
C ASP A 118 4.34 11.22 -6.95
N PHE A 119 4.28 10.74 -8.21
CA PHE A 119 3.02 10.38 -8.87
C PHE A 119 2.15 9.44 -8.04
N ASN A 120 2.73 8.37 -7.47
CA ASN A 120 1.99 7.40 -6.68
C ASN A 120 1.54 7.99 -5.33
N VAL A 121 2.38 8.81 -4.67
CA VAL A 121 1.99 9.55 -3.44
C VAL A 121 0.77 10.41 -3.76
N LYS A 122 0.83 11.18 -4.84
CA LYS A 122 -0.23 12.08 -5.28
C LYS A 122 -1.53 11.38 -5.63
N LEU A 123 -1.45 10.28 -6.38
CA LEU A 123 -2.59 9.43 -6.72
C LEU A 123 -3.27 8.93 -5.44
N PHE A 124 -2.55 8.18 -4.61
CA PHE A 124 -3.17 7.46 -3.49
C PHE A 124 -3.60 8.36 -2.34
N PHE A 125 -2.89 9.47 -2.06
CA PHE A 125 -3.37 10.45 -1.08
C PHE A 125 -4.55 11.26 -1.60
N SER A 126 -4.61 11.59 -2.90
CA SER A 126 -5.80 12.25 -3.47
C SER A 126 -7.05 11.37 -3.32
N LEU A 127 -6.88 10.05 -3.43
CA LEU A 127 -7.97 9.09 -3.28
C LEU A 127 -8.44 8.87 -1.83
N ILE A 128 -7.73 9.39 -0.82
CA ILE A 128 -8.23 9.41 0.56
C ILE A 128 -9.34 10.45 0.71
N GLN A 129 -10.50 10.03 1.20
CA GLN A 129 -11.63 10.89 1.53
C GLN A 129 -11.32 11.76 2.76
N ALA A 130 -12.08 12.84 2.96
CA ALA A 130 -11.89 13.71 4.12
C ALA A 130 -12.16 12.99 5.45
N ASP A 131 -12.99 11.94 5.42
CA ASP A 131 -13.27 11.05 6.56
C ASP A 131 -12.31 9.86 6.68
N GLY A 132 -11.16 9.90 5.99
CA GLY A 132 -10.08 8.93 6.11
C GLY A 132 -10.35 7.56 5.47
N GLN A 133 -11.43 7.40 4.70
CA GLN A 133 -11.69 6.20 3.89
C GLN A 133 -11.17 6.37 2.45
N ASN A 134 -11.36 5.38 1.58
CA ASN A 134 -10.89 5.41 0.19
C ASN A 134 -11.75 4.52 -0.72
N PRO A 135 -11.73 4.73 -2.05
CA PRO A 135 -12.37 3.83 -2.99
C PRO A 135 -11.70 2.45 -2.99
N LEU A 136 -12.44 1.42 -3.41
CA LEU A 136 -11.89 0.08 -3.57
C LEU A 136 -11.11 -0.06 -4.89
N ASN A 137 -11.69 0.41 -6.00
CA ASN A 137 -11.11 0.21 -7.32
C ASN A 137 -10.34 1.45 -7.76
N VAL A 138 -9.07 1.26 -8.15
CA VAL A 138 -8.25 2.25 -8.83
C VAL A 138 -8.23 1.88 -10.31
N GLN A 139 -8.60 2.82 -11.16
CA GLN A 139 -8.73 2.65 -12.60
C GLN A 139 -7.54 3.31 -13.31
N PRO A 140 -7.24 2.91 -14.56
CA PRO A 140 -6.32 3.67 -15.41
C PRO A 140 -6.78 5.13 -15.54
N PRO A 141 -5.86 6.11 -15.52
CA PRO A 141 -6.24 7.52 -15.63
C PRO A 141 -6.83 7.83 -17.01
N LEU A 142 -7.75 8.79 -17.03
CA LEU A 142 -8.31 9.35 -18.26
C LEU A 142 -7.63 10.68 -18.57
N PHE A 143 -7.75 11.07 -19.84
CA PHE A 143 -7.19 12.30 -20.37
C PHE A 143 -8.30 13.13 -20.99
N HIS A 144 -8.19 14.44 -20.82
CA HIS A 144 -9.15 15.42 -21.31
C HIS A 144 -8.43 16.49 -22.09
N MET A 145 -8.76 16.64 -23.37
CA MET A 145 -8.22 17.70 -24.21
C MET A 145 -9.05 18.98 -24.04
N ASP A 146 -8.39 20.14 -23.99
CA ASP A 146 -9.07 21.44 -23.97
C ASP A 146 -9.88 21.64 -25.28
N GLU A 147 -11.15 22.04 -25.16
CA GLU A 147 -12.05 22.28 -26.29
C GLU A 147 -11.52 23.32 -27.28
N ASN A 148 -10.63 24.22 -26.84
CA ASN A 148 -10.00 25.23 -27.68
C ASN A 148 -8.90 24.66 -28.60
N GLN A 149 -8.50 23.40 -28.44
CA GLN A 149 -7.37 22.78 -29.16
C GLN A 149 -7.79 22.01 -30.42
N LYS A 150 -8.87 22.44 -31.09
CA LYS A 150 -9.41 21.78 -32.29
C LYS A 150 -8.45 21.75 -33.49
N GLN A 151 -7.40 22.57 -33.49
CA GLN A 151 -6.37 22.60 -34.54
C GLN A 151 -5.70 21.22 -34.73
N ILE A 152 -5.71 20.37 -33.72
CA ILE A 152 -5.21 18.99 -33.81
C ILE A 152 -5.91 18.16 -34.90
N LEU A 153 -7.16 18.50 -35.25
CA LEU A 153 -7.95 17.80 -36.28
C LEU A 153 -7.52 18.14 -37.72
N GLU A 154 -6.68 19.15 -37.91
CA GLU A 154 -6.08 19.46 -39.23
C GLU A 154 -5.18 18.32 -39.71
N TYR A 155 -4.59 17.57 -38.78
CA TYR A 155 -3.76 16.40 -39.07
C TYR A 155 -4.56 15.14 -39.46
N VAL A 156 -5.89 15.23 -39.43
CA VAL A 156 -6.81 14.13 -39.68
C VAL A 156 -7.63 14.42 -40.94
N LYS A 157 -7.72 13.45 -41.86
CA LYS A 157 -8.58 13.58 -43.05
C LYS A 157 -10.05 13.74 -42.65
N PRO A 158 -10.87 14.50 -43.41
CA PRO A 158 -12.26 14.78 -43.06
C PRO A 158 -13.11 13.55 -42.70
N SER A 159 -12.87 12.39 -43.34
CA SER A 159 -13.58 11.14 -43.08
C SER A 159 -13.43 10.57 -41.66
N LEU A 160 -12.43 11.00 -40.91
CA LEU A 160 -12.11 10.48 -39.58
C LEU A 160 -12.22 11.55 -38.47
N ARG A 161 -12.44 12.83 -38.82
CA ARG A 161 -12.42 13.94 -37.86
C ARG A 161 -13.45 13.77 -36.76
N ASP A 162 -14.73 13.58 -37.12
CA ASP A 162 -15.82 13.44 -36.13
C ASP A 162 -15.59 12.28 -35.16
N LYS A 163 -15.03 11.17 -35.67
CA LYS A 163 -14.73 9.97 -34.87
C LYS A 163 -13.60 10.23 -33.87
N ILE A 164 -12.58 10.99 -34.25
CA ILE A 164 -11.50 11.36 -33.33
C ILE A 164 -11.99 12.43 -32.35
N GLU A 165 -12.62 13.52 -32.84
CA GLU A 165 -13.10 14.63 -32.02
C GLU A 165 -14.03 14.17 -30.90
N SER A 166 -14.98 13.26 -31.20
CA SER A 166 -15.91 12.71 -30.21
C SER A 166 -15.25 11.91 -29.07
N GLN A 167 -13.97 11.53 -29.22
CA GLN A 167 -13.20 10.85 -28.18
C GLN A 167 -12.26 11.78 -27.42
N LEU A 168 -11.96 12.98 -27.90
CA LEU A 168 -10.92 13.83 -27.29
C LEU A 168 -11.37 14.55 -26.01
N SER A 169 -12.68 14.64 -25.75
CA SER A 169 -13.21 15.25 -24.52
C SER A 169 -12.88 14.45 -23.27
N GLU A 170 -12.85 13.11 -23.37
CA GLU A 170 -12.45 12.17 -22.33
C GLU A 170 -12.00 10.86 -22.99
N PHE A 171 -10.71 10.49 -22.85
CA PHE A 171 -10.18 9.27 -23.44
C PHE A 171 -9.18 8.53 -22.56
N ALA A 172 -9.14 7.21 -22.74
CA ALA A 172 -8.00 6.40 -22.34
C ALA A 172 -6.90 6.46 -23.42
N PRO A 173 -5.62 6.64 -23.05
CA PRO A 173 -4.47 6.58 -23.97
C PRO A 173 -4.51 5.38 -24.92
N SER A 174 -4.88 4.21 -24.40
CA SER A 174 -5.00 2.97 -25.16
C SER A 174 -5.99 3.06 -26.31
N THR A 175 -7.12 3.74 -26.09
CA THR A 175 -8.20 3.82 -27.07
C THR A 175 -7.83 4.77 -28.19
N ILE A 176 -7.37 5.98 -27.86
CA ILE A 176 -7.03 6.99 -28.88
C ILE A 176 -5.83 6.53 -29.72
N TYR A 177 -4.78 5.97 -29.11
CA TYR A 177 -3.60 5.55 -29.85
C TYR A 177 -3.89 4.38 -30.79
N THR A 178 -4.70 3.40 -30.34
CA THR A 178 -5.15 2.29 -31.20
C THR A 178 -5.96 2.84 -32.38
N LEU A 179 -6.86 3.80 -32.15
CA LEU A 179 -7.62 4.44 -33.23
C LEU A 179 -6.71 5.13 -34.26
N LEU A 180 -5.65 5.80 -33.81
CA LEU A 180 -4.67 6.44 -34.69
C LEU A 180 -3.87 5.41 -35.50
N LYS A 181 -3.36 4.35 -34.86
CA LYS A 181 -2.61 3.29 -35.54
C LYS A 181 -3.46 2.54 -36.57
N ASP A 182 -4.69 2.18 -36.22
CA ASP A 182 -5.62 1.49 -37.13
C ASP A 182 -5.98 2.33 -38.37
N ASN A 183 -5.83 3.65 -38.28
CA ASN A 183 -6.21 4.59 -39.33
C ASN A 183 -5.01 5.44 -39.83
N GLU A 184 -3.78 4.96 -39.68
CA GLU A 184 -2.55 5.70 -40.00
C GLU A 184 -2.56 6.31 -41.42
N LYS A 185 -3.10 5.60 -42.42
CA LYS A 185 -3.22 6.09 -43.82
C LYS A 185 -4.15 7.30 -44.00
N GLN A 186 -4.96 7.60 -42.98
CA GLN A 186 -5.90 8.73 -42.94
C GLN A 186 -5.36 9.92 -42.16
N LEU A 187 -4.14 9.83 -41.64
CA LEU A 187 -3.44 10.91 -40.95
C LEU A 187 -2.46 11.60 -41.91
N THR A 188 -2.16 12.87 -41.67
CA THR A 188 -1.14 13.62 -42.44
C THR A 188 0.24 13.58 -41.79
N ILE A 189 0.31 13.19 -40.51
CA ILE A 189 1.53 12.93 -39.74
C ILE A 189 1.46 11.53 -39.11
N SER A 190 2.57 11.06 -38.53
CA SER A 190 2.59 9.74 -37.90
C SER A 190 1.63 9.65 -36.70
N PRO A 191 1.08 8.45 -36.39
CA PRO A 191 0.27 8.23 -35.19
C PRO A 191 0.98 8.66 -33.89
N ASP A 192 2.30 8.44 -33.81
CA ASP A 192 3.11 8.77 -32.64
C ASP A 192 3.22 10.29 -32.45
N GLU A 193 3.45 11.03 -33.54
CA GLU A 193 3.51 12.49 -33.52
C GLU A 193 2.15 13.12 -33.19
N LEU A 194 1.06 12.61 -33.78
CA LEU A 194 -0.28 13.10 -33.49
C LEU A 194 -0.68 12.80 -32.03
N PHE A 195 -0.36 11.62 -31.52
CA PHE A 195 -0.63 11.26 -30.14
C PHE A 195 0.16 12.12 -29.15
N SER A 196 1.43 12.41 -29.43
CA SER A 196 2.22 13.39 -28.66
C SER A 196 1.53 14.74 -28.58
N LYS A 197 1.09 15.28 -29.72
CA LYS A 197 0.40 16.58 -29.78
C LYS A 197 -0.94 16.56 -29.02
N ILE A 198 -1.69 15.45 -29.08
CA ILE A 198 -2.93 15.28 -28.29
C ILE A 198 -2.61 15.33 -26.79
N LEU A 199 -1.59 14.58 -26.34
CA LEU A 199 -1.22 14.51 -24.93
C LEU A 199 -0.70 15.85 -24.38
N GLU A 200 0.05 16.63 -25.18
CA GLU A 200 0.51 17.98 -24.82
C GLU A 200 -0.64 18.94 -24.52
N ASN A 201 -1.77 18.74 -25.19
CA ASN A 201 -2.96 19.57 -25.08
C ASN A 201 -4.02 18.93 -24.17
N SER A 202 -3.63 17.91 -23.40
CA SER A 202 -4.53 17.17 -22.52
C SER A 202 -4.09 17.23 -21.07
N SER A 203 -5.07 17.25 -20.16
CA SER A 203 -4.87 17.06 -18.73
C SER A 203 -5.22 15.63 -18.33
N MET A 204 -4.54 15.10 -17.32
CA MET A 204 -4.75 13.74 -16.82
C MET A 204 -5.58 13.77 -15.53
N THR A 205 -6.58 12.90 -15.42
CA THR A 205 -7.39 12.71 -14.22
C THR A 205 -7.15 11.33 -13.62
N TYR A 206 -7.05 11.27 -12.29
CA TYR A 206 -7.04 10.01 -11.57
C TYR A 206 -8.43 9.42 -11.55
N GLU A 207 -8.55 8.13 -11.81
CA GLU A 207 -9.83 7.45 -11.85
C GLU A 207 -9.94 6.38 -10.77
N ALA A 208 -11.06 6.36 -10.05
CA ALA A 208 -11.37 5.39 -9.02
C ALA A 208 -12.87 5.36 -8.73
N ASN A 209 -13.37 4.24 -8.19
CA ASN A 209 -14.77 4.13 -7.82
C ASN A 209 -14.99 3.37 -6.52
N PHE A 210 -16.07 3.71 -5.82
CA PHE A 210 -16.56 2.91 -4.71
C PHE A 210 -17.05 1.55 -5.22
N ALA A 211 -17.01 0.54 -4.35
CA ALA A 211 -17.60 -0.76 -4.65
C ALA A 211 -18.26 -1.38 -3.41
N GLU A 212 -17.52 -2.14 -2.59
CA GLU A 212 -18.14 -3.00 -1.58
C GLU A 212 -18.16 -2.43 -0.16
N GLY A 213 -17.25 -1.53 0.18
CA GLY A 213 -17.09 -1.04 1.56
C GLY A 213 -15.72 -0.41 1.79
N TYR A 214 -15.38 -0.16 3.06
CA TYR A 214 -14.14 0.49 3.47
C TYR A 214 -13.33 -0.38 4.43
N TRP A 215 -12.25 -0.96 3.93
CA TRP A 215 -11.32 -1.76 4.71
C TRP A 215 -10.46 -0.89 5.61
N VAL A 216 -10.23 -1.36 6.84
CA VAL A 216 -9.56 -0.58 7.88
C VAL A 216 -8.07 -0.36 7.59
N ASP A 217 -7.44 -1.24 6.82
CA ASP A 217 -5.99 -1.29 6.52
C ASP A 217 -5.56 -0.47 5.29
N HIS A 218 -6.46 -0.13 4.38
CA HIS A 218 -6.11 0.40 3.05
C HIS A 218 -5.19 1.63 3.08
N TRP A 219 -5.41 2.56 4.00
CA TRP A 219 -4.61 3.78 4.10
C TRP A 219 -3.16 3.51 4.55
N THR A 220 -2.88 2.38 5.21
CA THR A 220 -1.55 2.06 5.76
C THR A 220 -0.49 1.92 4.67
N TYR A 221 -0.88 1.48 3.48
CA TYR A 221 0.03 1.33 2.34
C TYR A 221 0.57 2.66 1.81
N ASN A 222 -0.13 3.77 2.06
CA ASN A 222 0.37 5.10 1.73
C ASN A 222 1.62 5.48 2.53
N VAL A 223 1.82 4.91 3.73
CA VAL A 223 3.00 5.17 4.57
C VAL A 223 4.26 4.66 3.87
N ASP A 224 4.18 3.48 3.24
CA ASP A 224 5.31 2.90 2.50
C ASP A 224 5.70 3.77 1.29
N LEU A 225 4.74 4.44 0.63
CA LEU A 225 5.01 5.40 -0.45
C LEU A 225 5.77 6.63 0.05
N LEU A 226 5.40 7.15 1.22
CA LEU A 226 6.08 8.30 1.83
C LEU A 226 7.52 7.94 2.20
N GLU A 227 7.72 6.82 2.91
CA GLU A 227 9.05 6.33 3.32
C GLU A 227 9.97 6.09 2.10
N ASN A 228 9.44 5.48 1.04
CA ASN A 228 10.22 5.24 -0.18
C ASN A 228 10.52 6.53 -0.94
N TYR A 229 9.59 7.50 -0.96
CA TYR A 229 9.86 8.80 -1.59
C TYR A 229 10.99 9.54 -0.86
N VAL A 230 10.93 9.66 0.47
CA VAL A 230 11.95 10.38 1.24
C VAL A 230 13.31 9.67 1.25
N SER A 231 13.33 8.36 1.00
CA SER A 231 14.56 7.59 0.78
C SER A 231 15.32 8.04 -0.48
N ILE A 232 14.60 8.43 -1.54
CA ILE A 232 15.20 8.83 -2.84
C ILE A 232 15.33 10.36 -2.98
N TYR A 233 14.37 11.12 -2.42
CA TYR A 233 14.26 12.57 -2.55
C TYR A 233 14.18 13.31 -1.19
N PRO A 234 15.14 13.11 -0.28
CA PRO A 234 15.12 13.76 1.04
C PRO A 234 15.25 15.30 0.96
N ASP A 235 15.85 15.83 -0.09
CA ASP A 235 15.93 17.27 -0.42
C ASP A 235 14.61 17.86 -0.93
N LYS A 236 13.64 17.02 -1.35
CA LYS A 236 12.37 17.46 -1.94
C LYS A 236 11.17 17.33 -1.01
N VAL A 237 11.39 16.96 0.25
CA VAL A 237 10.31 16.75 1.23
C VAL A 237 9.47 18.01 1.44
N LYS A 238 10.10 19.19 1.52
CA LYS A 238 9.36 20.46 1.63
C LYS A 238 8.42 20.69 0.45
N GLU A 239 8.89 20.45 -0.78
CA GLU A 239 8.09 20.57 -2.01
C GLU A 239 6.93 19.56 -2.01
N LEU A 240 7.20 18.30 -1.64
CA LEU A 240 6.19 17.25 -1.54
C LEU A 240 5.07 17.62 -0.54
N LEU A 241 5.45 18.07 0.66
CA LEU A 241 4.51 18.37 1.74
C LEU A 241 3.62 19.57 1.44
N LEU A 242 4.12 20.55 0.67
CA LEU A 242 3.44 21.82 0.37
C LEU A 242 2.78 21.88 -1.01
N ASP A 243 2.89 20.84 -1.84
CA ASP A 243 2.14 20.78 -3.12
C ASP A 243 0.64 20.86 -2.85
N ASN A 244 0.00 21.94 -3.27
CA ASN A 244 -1.42 22.27 -3.02
C ASN A 244 -2.40 21.63 -3.99
N SER A 245 -2.01 20.63 -4.77
CA SER A 245 -2.87 20.02 -5.80
C SER A 245 -3.49 18.68 -5.38
N TYR A 246 -3.42 18.31 -4.09
CA TYR A 246 -4.11 17.14 -3.57
C TYR A 246 -5.59 17.44 -3.39
N ARG A 247 -6.42 16.45 -3.73
CA ARG A 247 -7.88 16.51 -3.59
C ARG A 247 -8.35 15.53 -2.52
N TYR A 248 -9.63 15.58 -2.20
CA TYR A 248 -10.31 14.51 -1.48
C TYR A 248 -11.24 13.78 -2.43
N PHE A 249 -11.07 12.48 -2.60
CA PHE A 249 -12.08 11.65 -3.25
C PHE A 249 -13.42 11.82 -2.53
N TYR A 250 -14.51 11.79 -3.28
CA TYR A 250 -15.85 11.90 -2.74
C TYR A 250 -16.73 10.75 -3.20
N SER A 251 -17.36 10.11 -2.23
CA SER A 251 -18.46 9.18 -2.42
C SER A 251 -19.63 9.59 -1.53
N PRO A 252 -20.89 9.47 -1.99
CA PRO A 252 -22.07 9.68 -1.16
C PRO A 252 -22.28 8.57 -0.12
N VAL A 253 -21.46 7.51 -0.14
CA VAL A 253 -21.45 6.44 0.86
C VAL A 253 -21.05 7.03 2.20
N PHE A 254 -21.91 6.85 3.19
CA PHE A 254 -21.76 7.44 4.50
C PHE A 254 -21.66 6.35 5.56
N VAL A 255 -20.66 6.45 6.44
CA VAL A 255 -20.52 5.56 7.60
C VAL A 255 -21.44 6.06 8.71
N GLU A 256 -22.51 5.32 8.95
CA GLU A 256 -23.57 5.65 9.91
C GLU A 256 -23.02 5.76 11.35
N PRO A 257 -23.62 6.64 12.19
CA PRO A 257 -23.21 6.80 13.58
C PRO A 257 -23.59 5.59 14.41
N ARG A 258 -22.99 5.44 15.60
CA ARG A 258 -23.27 4.36 16.56
C ARG A 258 -24.76 4.19 16.84
N SER A 259 -25.51 5.29 16.93
CA SER A 259 -26.97 5.27 17.14
C SER A 259 -27.78 4.58 16.04
N GLU A 260 -27.18 4.34 14.87
CA GLU A 260 -27.80 3.67 13.71
C GLU A 260 -27.19 2.30 13.40
N LYS A 261 -26.01 1.98 13.94
CA LYS A 261 -25.33 0.70 13.67
C LYS A 261 -25.18 -0.21 14.89
N TYR A 262 -25.26 0.31 16.11
CA TYR A 262 -25.27 -0.51 17.34
C TYR A 262 -26.68 -1.00 17.62
N CYS A 263 -26.85 -2.33 17.61
CA CYS A 263 -28.16 -2.93 17.64
C CYS A 263 -28.25 -4.15 18.55
N LEU A 264 -29.45 -4.34 19.12
CA LEU A 264 -29.83 -5.55 19.83
C LEU A 264 -30.46 -6.54 18.83
N THR A 265 -29.79 -7.67 18.64
CA THR A 265 -30.23 -8.74 17.75
C THR A 265 -31.39 -9.56 18.35
N LYS A 266 -31.99 -10.43 17.53
CA LYS A 266 -33.09 -11.31 17.96
C LYS A 266 -32.65 -12.30 19.04
N ASP A 267 -31.41 -12.78 18.98
CA ASP A 267 -30.76 -13.65 19.96
C ASP A 267 -30.20 -12.89 21.18
N LYS A 268 -30.62 -11.63 21.39
CA LYS A 268 -30.28 -10.80 22.55
C LYS A 268 -28.79 -10.45 22.69
N LYS A 269 -28.06 -10.43 21.57
CA LYS A 269 -26.67 -9.97 21.54
C LYS A 269 -26.60 -8.53 21.02
N ILE A 270 -25.58 -7.80 21.45
CA ILE A 270 -25.28 -6.48 20.89
C ILE A 270 -24.26 -6.64 19.75
N ARG A 271 -24.56 -6.04 18.60
CA ARG A 271 -23.73 -6.13 17.39
C ARG A 271 -23.68 -4.79 16.67
N GLN A 272 -22.68 -4.63 15.82
CA GLN A 272 -22.55 -3.50 14.91
C GLN A 272 -22.95 -3.93 13.48
N TYR A 273 -24.15 -3.58 13.04
CA TYR A 273 -24.66 -3.92 11.70
C TYR A 273 -25.24 -2.71 11.00
N GLY A 274 -25.02 -2.60 9.69
CA GLY A 274 -25.46 -1.43 8.94
C GLY A 274 -24.57 -0.22 9.25
N ALA A 275 -23.25 -0.35 9.09
CA ALA A 275 -22.42 0.84 9.01
C ALA A 275 -22.69 1.62 7.71
N ILE A 276 -23.22 0.97 6.67
CA ILE A 276 -23.57 1.60 5.39
C ILE A 276 -25.05 1.33 5.05
N ASP A 277 -25.86 2.40 4.96
CA ASP A 277 -27.25 2.29 4.49
C ASP A 277 -27.32 2.34 2.95
N LEU A 278 -27.32 1.16 2.32
CA LEU A 278 -27.41 1.01 0.87
C LEU A 278 -28.72 1.57 0.27
N LYS A 279 -29.83 1.60 1.03
CA LYS A 279 -31.10 2.14 0.54
C LYS A 279 -31.06 3.67 0.48
N LYS A 280 -30.54 4.31 1.53
CA LYS A 280 -30.30 5.75 1.58
C LYS A 280 -29.30 6.18 0.52
N LEU A 281 -28.22 5.40 0.33
CA LEU A 281 -27.26 5.60 -0.75
C LEU A 281 -27.92 5.55 -2.14
N ALA A 282 -28.67 4.48 -2.43
CA ALA A 282 -29.33 4.32 -3.73
C ALA A 282 -30.31 5.47 -4.01
N LYS A 283 -31.05 5.91 -2.99
CA LYS A 283 -31.92 7.09 -3.08
C LYS A 283 -31.12 8.36 -3.35
N LYS A 284 -30.05 8.63 -2.59
CA LYS A 284 -29.18 9.81 -2.80
C LYS A 284 -28.61 9.83 -4.22
N CYS A 285 -28.06 8.71 -4.70
CA CYS A 285 -27.53 8.62 -6.07
C CYS A 285 -28.60 8.92 -7.13
N LYS A 286 -29.83 8.43 -6.95
CA LYS A 286 -30.95 8.72 -7.85
C LYS A 286 -31.35 10.19 -7.79
N ASP A 287 -31.54 10.74 -6.59
CA ASP A 287 -32.03 12.12 -6.40
C ASP A 287 -31.01 13.15 -6.91
N THR A 288 -29.71 12.87 -6.79
CA THR A 288 -28.63 13.77 -7.22
C THR A 288 -28.00 13.40 -8.56
N HIS A 289 -28.53 12.38 -9.26
CA HIS A 289 -27.95 11.85 -10.52
C HIS A 289 -26.44 11.51 -10.39
N PHE A 290 -26.03 11.00 -9.22
CA PHE A 290 -24.64 10.66 -8.94
C PHE A 290 -24.33 9.24 -9.46
N ASP A 291 -23.32 9.12 -10.32
CA ASP A 291 -22.83 7.83 -10.79
C ASP A 291 -21.71 7.31 -9.88
N ILE A 292 -22.03 6.28 -9.08
CA ILE A 292 -21.11 5.68 -8.11
C ILE A 292 -19.94 4.94 -8.77
N ASN A 293 -20.05 4.62 -10.07
CA ASN A 293 -19.00 3.95 -10.83
C ASN A 293 -17.97 4.91 -11.42
N LYS A 294 -18.20 6.22 -11.29
CA LYS A 294 -17.29 7.27 -11.75
C LYS A 294 -16.58 7.94 -10.59
N THR A 295 -15.44 8.53 -10.90
CA THR A 295 -14.67 9.31 -9.94
C THR A 295 -15.38 10.61 -9.62
N SER A 296 -15.37 10.99 -8.34
CA SER A 296 -15.82 12.29 -7.91
C SER A 296 -14.87 12.86 -6.84
N TRP A 297 -14.86 14.19 -6.75
CA TRP A 297 -14.00 14.94 -5.84
C TRP A 297 -14.86 15.78 -4.90
N LEU A 298 -14.44 15.93 -3.65
CA LEU A 298 -15.12 16.77 -2.68
C LEU A 298 -15.15 18.20 -3.20
N LYS A 299 -16.34 18.80 -3.14
CA LYS A 299 -16.58 20.17 -3.57
C LYS A 299 -17.11 20.99 -2.41
N ASP A 300 -16.96 22.31 -2.50
CA ASP A 300 -17.71 23.23 -1.66
C ASP A 300 -19.15 23.42 -2.16
N LYS A 301 -19.90 24.27 -1.45
CA LYS A 301 -21.29 24.63 -1.78
C LYS A 301 -21.45 25.34 -3.13
N GLU A 302 -20.36 25.92 -3.67
CA GLU A 302 -20.34 26.59 -4.97
C GLU A 302 -19.95 25.63 -6.10
N GLY A 303 -19.64 24.36 -5.78
CA GLY A 303 -19.25 23.33 -6.73
C GLY A 303 -17.77 23.32 -7.08
N LYS A 304 -16.94 24.12 -6.40
CA LYS A 304 -15.49 24.16 -6.60
C LYS A 304 -14.83 22.99 -5.87
N VAL A 305 -13.92 22.32 -6.56
CA VAL A 305 -13.16 21.19 -6.00
C VAL A 305 -12.22 21.68 -4.90
N ILE A 306 -12.24 20.99 -3.76
CA ILE A 306 -11.34 21.25 -2.64
C ILE A 306 -9.93 20.76 -2.99
N ASN A 307 -8.97 21.67 -2.88
CA ASN A 307 -7.55 21.39 -3.01
C ASN A 307 -6.81 21.74 -1.71
N VAL A 308 -5.88 20.89 -1.29
CA VAL A 308 -5.08 21.01 -0.07
C VAL A 308 -3.64 20.56 -0.35
N ASN A 309 -2.74 20.84 0.59
CA ASN A 309 -1.41 20.25 0.56
C ASN A 309 -1.34 18.86 1.22
N LEU A 310 -0.26 18.13 0.93
CA LEU A 310 -0.05 16.79 1.49
C LEU A 310 0.08 16.82 3.02
N ALA A 311 0.70 17.84 3.62
CA ALA A 311 0.78 17.96 5.07
C ALA A 311 -0.62 17.98 5.73
N SER A 312 -1.55 18.75 5.16
CA SER A 312 -2.96 18.78 5.55
C SER A 312 -3.64 17.41 5.40
N LYS A 313 -3.40 16.70 4.28
CA LYS A 313 -3.91 15.33 4.07
C LYS A 313 -3.41 14.34 5.11
N ILE A 314 -2.10 14.34 5.39
CA ILE A 314 -1.45 13.45 6.37
C ILE A 314 -2.02 13.73 7.75
N PHE A 315 -2.05 15.00 8.17
CA PHE A 315 -2.52 15.37 9.49
C PHE A 315 -3.99 15.03 9.70
N ASN A 316 -4.86 15.32 8.72
CA ASN A 316 -6.26 14.94 8.79
C ASN A 316 -6.45 13.42 8.85
N LEU A 317 -5.70 12.65 8.07
CA LEU A 317 -5.76 11.18 8.12
C LEU A 317 -5.35 10.66 9.51
N ILE A 318 -4.27 11.20 10.10
CA ILE A 318 -3.86 10.86 11.47
C ILE A 318 -4.99 11.18 12.45
N LEU A 319 -5.58 12.37 12.40
CA LEU A 319 -6.65 12.77 13.32
C LEU A 319 -7.85 11.83 13.25
N VAL A 320 -8.30 11.50 12.03
CA VAL A 320 -9.42 10.59 11.84
C VAL A 320 -9.09 9.21 12.38
N LYS A 321 -7.94 8.61 12.01
CA LYS A 321 -7.58 7.26 12.45
C LYS A 321 -7.26 7.18 13.94
N PHE A 322 -6.70 8.24 14.52
CA PHE A 322 -6.50 8.35 15.96
C PHE A 322 -7.82 8.44 16.72
N SER A 323 -8.82 9.16 16.17
CA SER A 323 -10.15 9.22 16.77
C SER A 323 -10.91 7.89 16.70
N THR A 324 -10.47 6.93 15.88
CA THR A 324 -11.04 5.56 15.74
C THR A 324 -10.40 4.52 16.66
N LEU A 325 -9.56 4.94 17.61
CA LEU A 325 -9.09 4.04 18.66
C LEU A 325 -10.27 3.53 19.49
N ASP A 326 -10.27 2.25 19.82
CA ASP A 326 -11.33 1.58 20.57
C ASP A 326 -11.47 2.12 22.00
N ASN A 327 -12.46 1.59 22.73
CA ASN A 327 -12.79 1.96 24.10
C ASN A 327 -11.63 1.80 25.11
N GLN A 328 -10.61 0.99 24.81
CA GLN A 328 -9.40 0.79 25.62
C GLN A 328 -8.19 1.51 25.02
N GLN A 329 -8.38 2.21 23.90
CA GLN A 329 -7.35 2.82 23.08
C GLN A 329 -6.25 1.82 22.74
N LEU A 330 -6.65 0.60 22.37
CA LEU A 330 -5.75 -0.47 21.96
C LEU A 330 -5.67 -0.52 20.42
N GLY A 331 -6.75 -0.97 19.79
CA GLY A 331 -6.88 -1.12 18.34
C GLY A 331 -7.68 -0.01 17.67
N ILE A 332 -7.58 0.06 16.36
CA ILE A 332 -8.49 0.85 15.52
C ILE A 332 -9.77 0.03 15.26
N GLU A 333 -10.93 0.64 15.53
CA GLU A 333 -12.23 0.02 15.34
C GLU A 333 -12.49 -0.35 13.87
N MET A 334 -13.01 -1.55 13.63
CA MET A 334 -13.52 -1.98 12.32
C MET A 334 -14.95 -1.43 12.12
N GLU A 335 -15.11 -0.11 12.20
CA GLU A 335 -16.43 0.55 12.26
C GLU A 335 -17.14 0.71 10.90
N CYS A 336 -16.52 0.23 9.81
CA CYS A 336 -16.91 0.44 8.42
C CYS A 336 -17.23 -0.86 7.64
N GLU A 337 -17.73 -1.89 8.33
CA GLU A 337 -18.19 -3.18 7.76
C GLU A 337 -17.16 -4.10 7.11
N LYS A 338 -15.93 -3.64 6.86
CA LYS A 338 -14.85 -4.46 6.29
C LYS A 338 -13.69 -4.65 7.28
N PRO A 339 -13.03 -5.82 7.26
CA PRO A 339 -11.87 -6.09 8.11
C PRO A 339 -10.60 -5.41 7.53
N GLY A 340 -9.43 -5.81 8.02
CA GLY A 340 -8.12 -5.38 7.51
C GLY A 340 -7.59 -6.28 6.39
N TRP A 341 -6.30 -6.62 6.46
CA TRP A 341 -5.64 -7.40 5.42
C TRP A 341 -6.33 -8.76 5.17
N ASN A 342 -6.61 -9.50 6.24
CA ASN A 342 -7.27 -10.79 6.19
C ASN A 342 -8.78 -10.65 5.97
N ASP A 343 -9.19 -10.71 4.71
CA ASP A 343 -10.59 -10.55 4.33
C ASP A 343 -11.50 -11.67 4.88
N ALA A 344 -10.94 -12.83 5.24
CA ALA A 344 -11.70 -13.92 5.84
C ALA A 344 -12.16 -13.64 7.29
N MET A 345 -11.65 -12.56 7.91
CA MET A 345 -12.09 -12.02 9.19
C MET A 345 -13.32 -11.09 9.07
N ASN A 346 -14.12 -11.27 8.01
CA ASN A 346 -15.25 -10.41 7.67
C ASN A 346 -16.41 -10.39 8.70
N GLY A 347 -16.35 -11.20 9.75
CA GLY A 347 -17.30 -11.14 10.88
C GLY A 347 -16.87 -10.19 12.00
N LEU A 348 -15.57 -9.86 12.12
CA LEU A 348 -15.04 -8.96 13.15
C LEU A 348 -15.76 -7.60 13.23
N PRO A 349 -16.06 -6.90 12.11
CA PRO A 349 -16.81 -5.65 12.17
C PRO A 349 -18.16 -5.78 12.89
N GLY A 350 -18.81 -6.94 12.81
CA GLY A 350 -20.10 -7.23 13.43
C GLY A 350 -20.04 -7.42 14.95
N ILE A 351 -18.93 -7.97 15.44
CA ILE A 351 -18.69 -8.25 16.86
C ILE A 351 -17.85 -7.17 17.55
N LEU A 352 -17.95 -5.92 17.06
CA LEU A 352 -17.23 -4.76 17.59
C LEU A 352 -15.71 -4.96 17.55
N GLY A 353 -15.19 -5.59 16.49
CA GLY A 353 -13.76 -5.86 16.33
C GLY A 353 -12.91 -4.59 16.22
N SER A 354 -11.70 -4.66 16.75
CA SER A 354 -10.64 -3.67 16.53
C SER A 354 -9.31 -4.35 16.17
N SER A 355 -8.41 -3.60 15.55
CA SER A 355 -7.16 -4.11 15.00
C SER A 355 -5.94 -3.36 15.53
N LEU A 356 -4.94 -4.10 15.98
CA LEU A 356 -3.66 -3.52 16.42
C LEU A 356 -2.70 -3.24 15.28
N ASP A 357 -2.88 -3.91 14.14
CA ASP A 357 -2.08 -3.67 12.94
C ASP A 357 -2.18 -2.21 12.51
N GLU A 358 -3.40 -1.69 12.45
CA GLU A 358 -3.64 -0.31 12.07
C GLU A 358 -3.22 0.70 13.14
N THR A 359 -3.21 0.32 14.42
CA THR A 359 -2.60 1.13 15.50
C THR A 359 -1.09 1.25 15.31
N ILE A 360 -0.41 0.15 14.96
CA ILE A 360 1.04 0.15 14.66
C ILE A 360 1.34 1.01 13.44
N GLU A 361 0.57 0.85 12.36
CA GLU A 361 0.73 1.64 11.14
C GLU A 361 0.41 3.14 11.37
N LEU A 362 -0.48 3.45 12.32
CA LEU A 362 -0.77 4.84 12.72
C LEU A 362 0.42 5.44 13.45
N LEU A 363 1.08 4.68 14.32
CA LEU A 363 2.31 5.13 14.95
C LEU A 363 3.42 5.36 13.92
N ARG A 364 3.54 4.53 12.88
CA ARG A 364 4.46 4.78 11.75
C ARG A 364 4.17 6.11 11.06
N LEU A 365 2.91 6.39 10.73
CA LEU A 365 2.52 7.66 10.09
C LEU A 365 2.74 8.87 11.01
N VAL A 366 2.47 8.74 12.31
CA VAL A 366 2.79 9.78 13.31
C VAL A 366 4.29 10.03 13.40
N ASN A 367 5.12 8.98 13.42
CA ASN A 367 6.58 9.12 13.41
C ASN A 367 7.08 9.79 12.13
N PHE A 368 6.53 9.43 10.96
CA PHE A 368 6.83 10.11 9.71
C PHE A 368 6.51 11.61 9.78
N ALA A 369 5.32 11.98 10.27
CA ALA A 369 4.93 13.37 10.40
C ALA A 369 5.84 14.13 11.38
N LEU A 370 6.19 13.53 12.53
CA LEU A 370 7.12 14.13 13.49
C LEU A 370 8.54 14.30 12.93
N GLU A 371 9.02 13.38 12.07
CA GLU A 371 10.33 13.49 11.43
C GLU A 371 10.37 14.60 10.39
N TYR A 372 9.31 14.76 9.59
CA TYR A 372 9.35 15.61 8.39
C TYR A 372 8.56 16.92 8.48
N PHE A 373 7.57 17.08 9.35
CA PHE A 373 6.91 18.38 9.54
C PHE A 373 7.86 19.50 10.01
N PRO A 374 8.95 19.25 10.76
CA PRO A 374 9.91 20.29 11.10
C PRO A 374 10.53 21.03 9.88
N VAL A 375 10.56 20.42 8.69
CA VAL A 375 11.07 21.07 7.46
C VAL A 375 10.15 22.18 6.94
N ILE A 376 8.91 22.22 7.42
CA ILE A 376 7.88 23.22 7.10
C ILE A 376 7.42 23.99 8.34
N LYS A 377 8.21 23.99 9.43
CA LYS A 377 7.84 24.57 10.73
C LYS A 377 7.38 26.04 10.70
N ASP A 378 7.85 26.80 9.72
CA ASP A 378 7.58 28.23 9.56
C ASP A 378 6.39 28.51 8.62
N GLU A 379 5.73 27.45 8.11
CA GLU A 379 4.58 27.54 7.22
C GLU A 379 3.26 27.41 8.01
N ASP A 380 2.22 28.11 7.56
CA ASP A 380 0.86 27.90 8.03
C ASP A 380 0.15 26.87 7.14
N ILE A 381 -0.36 25.80 7.76
CA ILE A 381 -1.04 24.74 7.02
C ILE A 381 -2.53 25.06 6.92
N LEU A 382 -2.99 25.24 5.69
CA LEU A 382 -4.41 25.42 5.38
C LEU A 382 -5.16 24.08 5.48
N VAL A 383 -6.21 24.09 6.28
CA VAL A 383 -7.16 22.98 6.46
C VAL A 383 -8.58 23.51 6.27
N LEU A 384 -9.53 22.62 6.01
CA LEU A 384 -10.94 23.00 6.04
C LEU A 384 -11.34 23.40 7.46
N SER A 385 -12.24 24.37 7.61
CA SER A 385 -12.74 24.78 8.94
C SER A 385 -13.37 23.61 9.72
N GLU A 386 -14.03 22.68 9.02
CA GLU A 386 -14.55 21.44 9.61
C GLU A 386 -13.43 20.57 10.21
N GLN A 387 -12.26 20.54 9.57
CA GLN A 387 -11.08 19.80 10.05
C GLN A 387 -10.42 20.51 11.24
N LYS A 388 -10.41 21.84 11.23
CA LYS A 388 -9.93 22.66 12.35
C LYS A 388 -10.77 22.42 13.61
N GLU A 389 -12.09 22.52 13.49
CA GLU A 389 -13.01 22.26 14.61
C GLU A 389 -12.84 20.83 15.14
N PHE A 390 -12.71 19.86 14.25
CA PHE A 390 -12.47 18.47 14.63
C PHE A 390 -11.14 18.30 15.37
N PHE A 391 -10.05 18.90 14.86
CA PHE A 391 -8.75 18.91 15.53
C PHE A 391 -8.84 19.47 16.96
N GLU A 392 -9.50 20.62 17.13
CA GLU A 392 -9.62 21.27 18.45
C GLU A 392 -10.38 20.39 19.45
N LYS A 393 -11.47 19.75 19.02
CA LYS A 393 -12.23 18.81 19.86
C LYS A 393 -11.40 17.60 20.28
N ILE A 394 -10.68 16.98 19.35
CA ILE A 394 -9.83 15.80 19.63
C ILE A 394 -8.63 16.18 20.49
N SER A 395 -7.98 17.32 20.20
CA SER A 395 -6.85 17.83 20.97
C SER A 395 -7.25 18.15 22.41
N SER A 396 -8.39 18.82 22.61
CA SER A 396 -8.94 19.08 23.94
C SER A 396 -9.25 17.79 24.70
N ALA A 397 -9.89 16.81 24.06
CA ALA A 397 -10.18 15.52 24.68
C ALA A 397 -8.89 14.77 25.08
N LEU A 398 -7.88 14.78 24.21
CA LEU A 398 -6.60 14.14 24.49
C LEU A 398 -5.86 14.83 25.63
N ASN A 399 -5.89 16.16 25.71
CA ASN A 399 -5.24 16.90 26.81
C ASN A 399 -5.85 16.52 28.16
N THR A 400 -7.18 16.52 28.28
CA THR A 400 -7.86 16.08 29.52
C THR A 400 -7.51 14.64 29.86
N PHE A 401 -7.53 13.75 28.87
CA PHE A 401 -7.21 12.34 29.07
C PHE A 401 -5.76 12.12 29.56
N VAL A 402 -4.81 12.91 29.05
CA VAL A 402 -3.40 12.90 29.51
C VAL A 402 -3.27 13.49 30.92
N GLU A 403 -3.92 14.62 31.22
CA GLU A 403 -3.92 15.25 32.55
C GLU A 403 -4.47 14.32 33.63
N GLU A 404 -5.46 13.49 33.27
CA GLU A 404 -6.05 12.48 34.15
C GLU A 404 -5.25 11.17 34.19
N ASN A 405 -4.03 11.13 33.66
CA ASN A 405 -3.15 9.95 33.59
C ASN A 405 -3.85 8.73 32.96
N TYR A 406 -4.63 8.96 31.90
CA TYR A 406 -5.37 7.95 31.16
C TYR A 406 -6.44 7.18 31.95
N ASN A 407 -6.92 7.73 33.07
CA ASN A 407 -7.95 7.07 33.89
C ASN A 407 -9.36 7.14 33.28
N SER A 408 -9.63 8.08 32.37
CA SER A 408 -10.96 8.36 31.80
C SER A 408 -11.18 7.77 30.40
N ARG A 409 -10.70 6.54 30.16
CA ARG A 409 -10.70 5.88 28.83
C ARG A 409 -12.05 5.92 28.11
N MET A 410 -13.12 5.57 28.80
CA MET A 410 -14.47 5.61 28.22
C MET A 410 -14.92 7.03 27.88
N ALA A 411 -14.62 8.02 28.72
CA ALA A 411 -14.99 9.40 28.45
C ALA A 411 -14.23 9.97 27.23
N TYR A 412 -12.94 9.66 27.12
CA TYR A 412 -12.14 9.99 25.95
C TYR A 412 -12.71 9.34 24.68
N TYR A 413 -12.98 8.02 24.72
CA TYR A 413 -13.56 7.26 23.62
C TYR A 413 -14.89 7.86 23.13
N GLU A 414 -15.81 8.18 24.06
CA GLU A 414 -17.09 8.80 23.73
C GLU A 414 -16.90 10.16 23.05
N LYS A 415 -16.03 11.01 23.60
CA LYS A 415 -15.77 12.35 23.06
C LYS A 415 -15.12 12.28 21.67
N ALA A 416 -14.14 11.40 21.49
CA ALA A 416 -13.46 11.21 20.22
C ALA A 416 -14.42 10.68 19.14
N THR A 417 -15.22 9.67 19.48
CA THR A 417 -16.17 9.06 18.56
C THR A 417 -17.30 10.01 18.17
N SER A 418 -17.91 10.72 19.12
CA SER A 418 -18.93 11.73 18.80
C SER A 418 -18.37 12.86 17.93
N SER A 419 -17.15 13.34 18.21
CA SER A 419 -16.51 14.37 17.39
C SER A 419 -16.26 13.88 15.95
N ARG A 420 -15.89 12.60 15.79
CA ARG A 420 -15.69 11.96 14.48
C ARG A 420 -17.00 11.85 13.70
N GLU A 421 -18.09 11.45 14.36
CA GLU A 421 -19.42 11.37 13.76
C GLU A 421 -19.95 12.75 13.30
N GLU A 422 -19.74 13.79 14.13
CA GLU A 422 -20.07 15.17 13.79
C GLU A 422 -19.27 15.67 12.58
N PHE A 423 -17.96 15.46 12.59
CA PHE A 423 -17.07 15.83 11.48
C PHE A 423 -17.43 15.13 10.17
N ARG A 424 -17.70 13.81 10.23
CA ARG A 424 -18.13 13.05 9.05
C ARG A 424 -19.45 13.60 8.51
N LYS A 425 -20.40 13.91 9.40
CA LYS A 425 -21.69 14.48 9.01
C LYS A 425 -21.56 15.86 8.37
N SER A 426 -20.66 16.72 8.84
CA SER A 426 -20.48 18.06 8.27
C SER A 426 -19.94 18.05 6.83
N LEU A 427 -19.29 16.95 6.42
CA LEU A 427 -18.71 16.78 5.08
C LEU A 427 -19.46 15.77 4.19
N ALA A 428 -20.63 15.28 4.64
CA ALA A 428 -21.34 14.18 3.97
C ALA A 428 -21.83 14.50 2.55
N ASP A 429 -22.09 15.78 2.25
CA ASP A 429 -22.57 16.24 0.94
C ASP A 429 -21.55 17.13 0.24
N CYS A 430 -21.01 18.13 0.95
CA CYS A 430 -20.01 19.08 0.46
C CYS A 430 -19.28 19.71 1.65
N SER A 431 -18.18 20.40 1.40
CA SER A 431 -17.55 21.29 2.38
C SER A 431 -18.23 22.66 2.38
N ASN A 432 -18.11 23.39 3.49
CA ASN A 432 -18.49 24.79 3.56
C ASN A 432 -17.56 25.74 2.77
N GLY A 433 -16.43 25.24 2.26
CA GLY A 433 -15.49 25.98 1.40
C GLY A 433 -14.55 26.94 2.14
N LYS A 434 -14.64 27.02 3.48
CA LYS A 434 -13.80 27.89 4.31
C LYS A 434 -12.54 27.17 4.74
N PHE A 435 -11.41 27.84 4.57
CA PHE A 435 -10.11 27.38 5.03
C PHE A 435 -9.67 28.15 6.27
N GLU A 436 -9.02 27.44 7.17
CA GLU A 436 -8.41 27.97 8.38
C GLU A 436 -6.97 27.44 8.51
N THR A 437 -6.18 28.07 9.38
CA THR A 437 -4.78 27.69 9.59
C THR A 437 -4.59 26.88 10.87
N ILE A 438 -3.71 25.89 10.76
CA ILE A 438 -3.12 25.21 11.92
C ILE A 438 -1.60 25.35 11.79
N SER A 439 -0.95 25.88 12.83
CA SER A 439 0.49 25.97 12.86
C SER A 439 1.11 24.59 13.00
N VAL A 440 2.27 24.39 12.36
CA VAL A 440 3.03 23.12 12.44
C VAL A 440 3.41 22.79 13.88
N LYS A 441 3.64 23.81 14.73
CA LYS A 441 3.86 23.61 16.17
C LYS A 441 2.65 22.92 16.83
N SER A 442 1.43 23.42 16.62
CA SER A 442 0.22 22.82 17.20
C SER A 442 -0.02 21.40 16.69
N MET A 443 0.28 21.13 15.41
CA MET A 443 0.25 19.76 14.88
C MET A 443 1.26 18.87 15.60
N THR A 444 2.49 19.33 15.74
CA THR A 444 3.59 18.58 16.39
C THR A 444 3.29 18.31 17.86
N ASP A 445 2.77 19.30 18.60
CA ASP A 445 2.39 19.15 20.02
C ASP A 445 1.31 18.07 20.20
N PHE A 446 0.34 18.00 19.27
CA PHE A 446 -0.64 16.93 19.24
C PHE A 446 -0.02 15.58 18.88
N LEU A 447 0.81 15.54 17.83
CA LEU A 447 1.44 14.31 17.34
C LEU A 447 2.35 13.66 18.39
N LEU A 448 3.04 14.44 19.23
CA LEU A 448 3.83 13.93 20.35
C LEU A 448 2.95 13.19 21.38
N LYS A 449 1.82 13.79 21.78
CA LYS A 449 0.87 13.15 22.70
C LYS A 449 0.22 11.91 22.09
N ALA A 450 -0.09 11.97 20.79
CA ALA A 450 -0.61 10.83 20.05
C ALA A 450 0.42 9.69 20.00
N LYS A 451 1.69 9.99 19.72
CA LYS A 451 2.81 9.03 19.75
C LYS A 451 2.92 8.35 21.12
N ASP A 452 2.84 9.13 22.20
CA ASP A 452 2.94 8.58 23.56
C ASP A 452 1.78 7.63 23.86
N LEU A 453 0.55 8.01 23.53
CA LEU A 453 -0.62 7.15 23.73
C LEU A 453 -0.56 5.87 22.88
N LEU A 454 -0.14 5.97 21.61
CA LEU A 454 -0.01 4.81 20.72
C LEU A 454 1.11 3.87 21.18
N THR A 455 2.21 4.42 21.69
CA THR A 455 3.31 3.64 22.25
C THR A 455 2.88 2.91 23.53
N ASP A 456 2.14 3.58 24.42
CA ASP A 456 1.52 2.97 25.60
C ASP A 456 0.52 1.87 25.20
N SER A 457 -0.33 2.15 24.21
CA SER A 457 -1.28 1.19 23.64
C SER A 457 -0.61 -0.11 23.24
N ILE A 458 0.43 -0.05 22.40
CA ILE A 458 1.17 -1.22 21.93
C ILE A 458 1.80 -1.96 23.10
N LYS A 459 2.39 -1.26 24.07
CA LYS A 459 2.98 -1.87 25.27
C LYS A 459 1.93 -2.59 26.12
N ARG A 460 0.74 -2.02 26.31
CA ARG A 460 -0.39 -2.65 27.02
C ARG A 460 -0.91 -3.87 26.26
N ALA A 461 -1.09 -3.75 24.95
CA ALA A 461 -1.51 -4.84 24.09
C ALA A 461 -0.57 -6.05 24.15
N LYS A 462 0.75 -5.84 24.13
CA LYS A 462 1.72 -6.94 24.30
C LYS A 462 1.58 -7.66 25.64
N LYS A 463 1.23 -6.93 26.71
CA LYS A 463 0.93 -7.56 28.01
C LYS A 463 -0.34 -8.41 27.95
N VAL A 464 -1.36 -7.93 27.24
CA VAL A 464 -2.61 -8.69 27.01
C VAL A 464 -2.35 -9.98 26.22
N GLY A 465 -1.43 -9.96 25.24
CA GLY A 465 -1.03 -11.15 24.48
C GLY A 465 0.15 -11.93 25.06
N GLU A 466 0.44 -11.79 26.36
CA GLU A 466 1.47 -12.55 27.08
C GLU A 466 2.87 -12.48 26.45
N GLY A 467 3.20 -11.35 25.83
CA GLY A 467 4.51 -11.07 25.23
C GLY A 467 4.53 -11.13 23.70
N ILE A 468 3.50 -11.66 23.05
CA ILE A 468 3.28 -11.54 21.60
C ILE A 468 2.11 -10.59 21.40
N ILE A 469 2.23 -9.62 20.49
CA ILE A 469 1.11 -8.70 20.25
C ILE A 469 -0.09 -9.43 19.61
N PRO A 470 -1.32 -9.32 20.17
CA PRO A 470 -2.52 -9.81 19.49
C PRO A 470 -2.80 -8.98 18.23
N THR A 471 -3.27 -9.61 17.17
CA THR A 471 -3.65 -8.89 15.94
C THR A 471 -5.05 -8.28 16.07
N TYR A 472 -6.01 -9.11 16.47
CA TYR A 472 -7.42 -8.75 16.53
C TYR A 472 -7.94 -8.78 17.96
N LEU A 473 -8.69 -7.74 18.29
CA LEU A 473 -9.47 -7.64 19.51
C LEU A 473 -10.95 -7.62 19.12
N TYR A 474 -11.82 -8.05 20.03
CA TYR A 474 -13.25 -7.85 19.89
C TYR A 474 -13.89 -7.64 21.26
N TYR A 475 -15.12 -7.15 21.28
CA TYR A 475 -15.76 -6.73 22.52
C TYR A 475 -17.16 -7.32 22.66
N ASP A 476 -17.38 -7.96 23.81
CA ASP A 476 -18.73 -8.22 24.29
C ASP A 476 -19.27 -6.99 25.04
N VAL A 477 -20.59 -6.87 25.10
CA VAL A 477 -21.26 -5.75 25.78
C VAL A 477 -21.80 -6.21 27.12
N VAL A 478 -21.33 -5.58 28.19
CA VAL A 478 -21.73 -5.88 29.59
C VAL A 478 -22.95 -5.06 29.98
N LYS A 479 -22.99 -3.78 29.58
CA LYS A 479 -24.07 -2.86 29.92
C LYS A 479 -24.42 -1.98 28.72
N TYR A 480 -25.71 -1.83 28.45
CA TYR A 480 -26.24 -0.96 27.40
C TYR A 480 -27.60 -0.41 27.78
N GLU A 481 -28.00 0.67 27.12
CA GLU A 481 -29.32 1.27 27.19
C GLU A 481 -30.02 1.16 25.83
N LYS A 482 -31.32 0.85 25.83
CA LYS A 482 -32.10 0.85 24.59
C LYS A 482 -32.47 2.28 24.22
N LEU A 483 -32.26 2.62 22.95
CA LEU A 483 -32.72 3.88 22.37
C LEU A 483 -34.20 3.77 21.98
N LYS A 484 -34.86 4.93 21.80
CA LYS A 484 -36.31 5.02 21.50
C LYS A 484 -36.64 4.85 20.02
N HIS A 485 -35.71 4.34 19.23
CA HIS A 485 -35.86 4.11 17.79
C HIS A 485 -35.22 2.80 17.38
N LYS A 486 -35.43 2.44 16.11
CA LYS A 486 -34.81 1.29 15.47
C LYS A 486 -33.74 1.76 14.49
N THR A 487 -32.70 0.95 14.31
CA THR A 487 -31.73 1.16 13.23
C THR A 487 -32.42 1.08 11.88
N HIS A 488 -31.78 1.57 10.82
CA HIS A 488 -32.29 1.43 9.44
C HIS A 488 -32.46 -0.03 8.98
N LEU A 489 -31.81 -1.00 9.65
CA LEU A 489 -32.02 -2.44 9.45
C LEU A 489 -33.21 -3.02 10.25
N GLY A 490 -33.86 -2.21 11.09
CA GLY A 490 -35.06 -2.58 11.85
C GLY A 490 -34.81 -3.20 13.24
N PHE A 491 -33.55 -3.27 13.67
CA PHE A 491 -33.20 -3.73 15.02
C PHE A 491 -33.42 -2.63 16.06
N ASP A 492 -33.62 -2.99 17.33
CA ASP A 492 -33.65 -1.99 18.40
C ASP A 492 -32.25 -1.36 18.53
N ALA A 493 -32.17 -0.04 18.41
CA ALA A 493 -30.91 0.69 18.55
C ALA A 493 -30.49 0.74 20.03
N VAL A 494 -29.19 0.70 20.31
CA VAL A 494 -28.64 0.73 21.66
C VAL A 494 -27.50 1.71 21.83
N ASP A 495 -27.29 2.15 23.06
CA ASP A 495 -26.16 2.94 23.51
C ASP A 495 -25.35 2.09 24.51
N ILE A 496 -24.12 1.75 24.14
CA ILE A 496 -23.28 0.84 24.90
C ILE A 496 -22.55 1.61 26.00
N LYS A 497 -22.63 1.11 27.24
CA LYS A 497 -22.04 1.75 28.42
C LYS A 497 -20.79 1.05 28.94
N GLU A 498 -20.69 -0.25 28.71
CA GLU A 498 -19.58 -1.06 29.22
C GLU A 498 -19.28 -2.23 28.28
N TYR A 499 -17.99 -2.45 28.05
CA TYR A 499 -17.48 -3.45 27.13
C TYR A 499 -16.54 -4.40 27.87
N LYS A 500 -16.46 -5.62 27.39
CA LYS A 500 -15.52 -6.64 27.85
C LYS A 500 -14.59 -7.02 26.69
N LEU A 501 -13.29 -6.81 26.89
CA LEU A 501 -12.26 -7.13 25.91
C LEU A 501 -12.07 -8.64 25.76
N HIS A 502 -11.93 -9.08 24.52
CA HIS A 502 -11.47 -10.41 24.14
C HIS A 502 -10.36 -10.30 23.08
N THR A 503 -9.44 -11.27 23.11
CA THR A 503 -8.43 -11.48 22.06
C THR A 503 -8.79 -12.72 21.25
N LEU A 504 -8.36 -12.74 20.00
CA LEU A 504 -8.33 -13.97 19.21
C LEU A 504 -7.02 -14.74 19.43
N PRO A 505 -6.97 -16.04 19.07
CA PRO A 505 -5.70 -16.75 18.89
C PRO A 505 -4.75 -15.93 18.02
N LEU A 506 -3.44 -16.12 18.23
CA LEU A 506 -2.42 -15.30 17.59
C LEU A 506 -2.51 -15.36 16.06
N PHE A 507 -2.26 -14.22 15.41
CA PHE A 507 -2.04 -14.12 13.96
C PHE A 507 -0.66 -13.53 13.72
N LEU A 508 0.00 -13.97 12.65
CA LEU A 508 1.35 -13.50 12.30
C LEU A 508 1.40 -12.01 11.95
N GLU A 509 0.27 -11.45 11.49
CA GLU A 509 0.20 -10.07 11.03
C GLU A 509 0.63 -9.06 12.10
N GLY A 510 0.16 -9.20 13.35
CA GLY A 510 0.48 -8.29 14.44
C GLY A 510 1.99 -8.18 14.64
N SER A 511 2.68 -9.33 14.68
CA SER A 511 4.13 -9.37 14.78
C SER A 511 4.84 -8.83 13.54
N ALA A 512 4.35 -9.14 12.34
CA ALA A 512 4.92 -8.62 11.08
C ALA A 512 4.83 -7.09 10.99
N ARG A 513 3.73 -6.50 11.48
CA ARG A 513 3.55 -5.04 11.55
C ARG A 513 4.44 -4.44 12.63
N LEU A 514 4.48 -5.04 13.82
CA LEU A 514 5.25 -4.54 14.96
C LEU A 514 6.76 -4.44 14.64
N LEU A 515 7.29 -5.41 13.89
CA LEU A 515 8.69 -5.42 13.44
C LEU A 515 9.08 -4.18 12.63
N LYS A 516 8.14 -3.54 11.93
CA LYS A 516 8.40 -2.30 11.18
C LYS A 516 8.71 -1.10 12.07
N LEU A 517 8.39 -1.15 13.36
CA LEU A 517 8.74 -0.11 14.33
C LEU A 517 10.18 -0.27 14.88
N GLY A 518 10.87 -1.35 14.53
CA GLY A 518 12.26 -1.62 14.94
C GLY A 518 12.41 -2.37 16.27
N LYS A 519 13.66 -2.59 16.67
CA LYS A 519 14.05 -3.46 17.82
C LYS A 519 13.50 -3.02 19.17
N GLU A 520 13.16 -1.75 19.33
CA GLU A 520 12.54 -1.26 20.57
C GLU A 520 11.20 -1.96 20.83
N PHE A 521 10.47 -2.29 19.76
CA PHE A 521 9.14 -2.87 19.83
C PHE A 521 9.14 -4.38 19.63
N ALA A 522 9.93 -4.89 18.68
CA ALA A 522 10.02 -6.31 18.39
C ALA A 522 11.49 -6.74 18.31
N ASN A 523 11.92 -7.54 19.29
CA ASN A 523 13.30 -7.95 19.46
C ASN A 523 13.44 -9.47 19.26
N LYS A 524 14.67 -9.98 19.46
CA LYS A 524 14.97 -11.41 19.32
C LYS A 524 14.14 -12.32 20.23
N GLU A 525 13.75 -11.86 21.42
CA GLU A 525 12.91 -12.62 22.35
C GLU A 525 11.51 -12.85 21.75
N GLU A 526 10.91 -11.83 21.15
CA GLU A 526 9.61 -11.97 20.49
C GLU A 526 9.67 -12.88 19.27
N TYR A 527 10.74 -12.79 18.47
CA TYR A 527 10.99 -13.74 17.39
C TYR A 527 11.04 -15.20 17.90
N GLN A 528 11.74 -15.46 19.00
CA GLN A 528 11.79 -16.82 19.58
C GLN A 528 10.42 -17.27 20.09
N LYS A 529 9.66 -16.40 20.79
CA LYS A 529 8.30 -16.71 21.23
C LYS A 529 7.37 -17.07 20.08
N ILE A 530 7.49 -16.39 18.94
CA ILE A 530 6.72 -16.72 17.73
C ILE A 530 7.08 -18.12 17.23
N LYS A 531 8.36 -18.49 17.18
CA LYS A 531 8.81 -19.84 16.78
C LYS A 531 8.40 -20.95 17.76
N GLU A 532 8.30 -20.61 19.04
CA GLU A 532 7.80 -21.53 20.07
C GLU A 532 6.28 -21.69 20.02
N SER A 533 5.57 -20.67 19.55
CA SER A 533 4.11 -20.63 19.44
C SER A 533 3.54 -21.53 18.33
N ASN A 534 2.21 -21.66 18.34
CA ASN A 534 1.46 -22.35 17.29
C ASN A 534 1.40 -21.58 15.96
N LEU A 535 2.08 -20.45 15.82
CA LEU A 535 2.27 -19.76 14.53
C LEU A 535 3.36 -20.41 13.68
N TYR A 536 4.20 -21.29 14.21
CA TYR A 536 5.31 -21.88 13.47
C TYR A 536 5.09 -23.38 13.24
N ASP A 537 5.17 -23.79 11.98
CA ASP A 537 5.19 -25.19 11.59
C ASP A 537 6.61 -25.75 11.82
N LYS A 538 6.75 -26.58 12.86
CA LYS A 538 8.06 -27.12 13.27
C LYS A 538 8.62 -28.17 12.33
N LYS A 539 7.80 -28.77 11.46
CA LYS A 539 8.21 -29.85 10.55
C LYS A 539 8.60 -29.30 9.18
N LEU A 540 7.85 -28.31 8.67
CA LEU A 540 8.17 -27.64 7.40
C LEU A 540 9.01 -26.37 7.58
N HIS A 541 9.18 -25.90 8.82
CA HIS A 541 9.93 -24.68 9.13
C HIS A 541 9.37 -23.42 8.48
N ILE A 542 8.04 -23.32 8.43
CA ILE A 542 7.30 -22.20 7.83
C ILE A 542 6.35 -21.54 8.82
N TYR A 543 6.07 -20.25 8.64
CA TYR A 543 5.10 -19.52 9.47
C TYR A 543 3.67 -19.68 8.97
N LYS A 544 2.71 -19.84 9.88
CA LYS A 544 1.28 -19.87 9.60
C LYS A 544 0.66 -18.49 9.81
N THR A 545 -0.42 -18.21 9.09
CA THR A 545 -1.22 -16.98 9.19
C THR A 545 -1.78 -16.79 10.60
N CYS A 546 -2.22 -17.88 11.23
CA CYS A 546 -2.74 -17.89 12.59
C CYS A 546 -2.47 -19.21 13.32
N ALA A 547 -2.59 -19.14 14.65
CA ALA A 547 -2.70 -20.29 15.53
C ALA A 547 -4.08 -20.98 15.36
N ASP A 548 -4.26 -22.12 16.03
CA ASP A 548 -5.50 -22.90 15.94
C ASP A 548 -6.73 -22.06 16.32
N LEU A 549 -7.74 -22.08 15.44
CA LEU A 549 -8.98 -21.34 15.59
C LEU A 549 -10.15 -22.21 16.09
N GLU A 550 -9.94 -23.47 16.48
CA GLU A 550 -11.00 -24.41 16.86
C GLU A 550 -11.96 -23.84 17.93
N ASP A 551 -11.42 -23.20 18.96
CA ASP A 551 -12.22 -22.63 20.06
C ASP A 551 -12.74 -21.21 19.76
N ALA A 552 -12.39 -20.63 18.62
CA ALA A 552 -12.87 -19.31 18.22
C ALA A 552 -14.31 -19.38 17.69
N THR A 553 -15.10 -18.34 17.89
CA THR A 553 -16.49 -18.31 17.39
C THR A 553 -16.55 -18.26 15.86
N PHE A 554 -17.56 -18.90 15.25
CA PHE A 554 -17.87 -18.71 13.82
C PHE A 554 -18.23 -17.26 13.46
N GLU A 555 -18.58 -16.42 14.45
CA GLU A 555 -18.87 -15.00 14.23
C GLU A 555 -17.64 -14.17 13.85
N ILE A 556 -16.40 -14.69 13.95
CA ILE A 556 -15.20 -13.97 13.53
C ILE A 556 -15.10 -13.81 12.00
N GLY A 557 -15.82 -14.64 11.24
CA GLY A 557 -15.86 -14.60 9.79
C GLY A 557 -15.67 -15.96 9.14
N ARG A 558 -15.66 -15.98 7.81
CA ARG A 558 -15.57 -17.20 7.00
C ARG A 558 -14.27 -17.99 7.22
N ILE A 559 -13.24 -17.38 7.78
CA ILE A 559 -11.96 -18.05 8.08
C ILE A 559 -12.17 -19.36 8.87
N HIS A 560 -13.11 -19.36 9.82
CA HIS A 560 -13.36 -20.53 10.67
C HIS A 560 -13.91 -21.70 9.85
N ALA A 561 -14.66 -21.42 8.78
CA ALA A 561 -15.26 -22.44 7.93
C ALA A 561 -14.25 -23.16 7.01
N PHE A 562 -13.06 -22.60 6.82
CA PHE A 562 -12.03 -23.25 6.01
C PHE A 562 -11.45 -24.46 6.73
N THR A 563 -10.94 -25.41 5.96
CA THR A 563 -10.14 -26.52 6.50
C THR A 563 -8.82 -25.98 7.07
N LYS A 564 -8.31 -26.55 8.17
CA LYS A 564 -7.01 -26.16 8.74
C LYS A 564 -5.92 -26.20 7.66
N GLY A 565 -5.10 -25.17 7.58
CA GLY A 565 -4.03 -25.06 6.57
C GLY A 565 -4.50 -24.70 5.16
N TRP A 566 -5.77 -24.34 4.97
CA TRP A 566 -6.35 -23.99 3.67
C TRP A 566 -6.82 -22.54 3.62
N LEU A 567 -6.53 -21.83 2.52
CA LEU A 567 -6.78 -20.38 2.38
C LEU A 567 -6.27 -19.65 3.63
N GLU A 568 -6.92 -18.60 4.13
CA GLU A 568 -6.40 -17.81 5.23
C GLU A 568 -6.36 -18.54 6.60
N ARG A 569 -7.03 -19.69 6.76
CA ARG A 569 -7.04 -20.43 8.03
C ARG A 569 -5.79 -21.27 8.21
N GLU A 570 -4.93 -20.85 9.13
CA GLU A 570 -3.76 -21.61 9.59
C GLU A 570 -2.80 -22.07 8.47
N CYS A 571 -2.89 -21.51 7.25
CA CYS A 571 -1.95 -21.82 6.16
C CYS A 571 -0.64 -21.03 6.33
N ASN A 572 0.40 -21.31 5.52
CA ASN A 572 1.44 -20.34 5.26
C ASN A 572 0.99 -19.42 4.11
N PHE A 573 0.40 -18.27 4.43
CA PHE A 573 0.02 -17.30 3.40
C PHE A 573 1.26 -16.48 3.04
N LEU A 574 1.88 -16.79 1.91
CA LEU A 574 3.20 -16.30 1.52
C LEU A 574 3.33 -14.77 1.61
N HIS A 575 2.26 -14.04 1.28
CA HIS A 575 2.28 -12.59 1.41
C HIS A 575 2.50 -12.13 2.86
N MET A 576 1.84 -12.76 3.84
CA MET A 576 2.03 -12.42 5.25
C MET A 576 3.36 -12.95 5.79
N SER A 577 3.76 -14.16 5.39
CA SER A 577 5.07 -14.71 5.76
C SER A 577 6.21 -13.81 5.26
N TYR A 578 6.12 -13.27 4.04
CA TYR A 578 7.15 -12.36 3.53
C TYR A 578 7.06 -10.96 4.14
N LYS A 579 5.89 -10.48 4.57
CA LYS A 579 5.81 -9.29 5.42
C LYS A 579 6.55 -9.49 6.74
N TYR A 580 6.45 -10.67 7.33
CA TYR A 580 7.19 -11.02 8.54
C TYR A 580 8.71 -11.04 8.28
N LEU A 581 9.17 -11.69 7.22
CA LEU A 581 10.59 -11.69 6.83
C LEU A 581 11.12 -10.28 6.54
N LEU A 582 10.37 -9.48 5.77
CA LEU A 582 10.67 -8.07 5.54
C LEU A 582 10.73 -7.29 6.87
N GLY A 583 9.83 -7.61 7.80
CA GLY A 583 9.83 -7.09 9.17
C GLY A 583 11.13 -7.40 9.90
N LEU A 584 11.61 -8.65 9.87
CA LEU A 584 12.89 -9.04 10.49
C LEU A 584 14.05 -8.21 9.92
N LEU A 585 14.07 -8.03 8.60
CA LEU A 585 15.06 -7.23 7.90
C LEU A 585 15.04 -5.76 8.34
N LYS A 586 13.85 -5.13 8.37
CA LYS A 586 13.66 -3.74 8.84
C LYS A 586 13.96 -3.56 10.33
N ALA A 587 13.64 -4.57 11.14
CA ALA A 587 13.98 -4.59 12.56
C ALA A 587 15.48 -4.82 12.79
N GLY A 588 16.30 -5.08 11.77
CA GLY A 588 17.72 -5.34 11.92
C GLY A 588 18.05 -6.69 12.58
N LEU A 589 17.13 -7.65 12.53
CA LEU A 589 17.33 -9.05 12.92
C LEU A 589 17.89 -9.82 11.73
N TYR A 590 19.07 -9.41 11.25
CA TYR A 590 19.64 -9.86 9.98
C TYR A 590 20.01 -11.35 9.99
N GLU A 591 20.59 -11.86 11.07
CA GLU A 591 20.91 -13.29 11.18
C GLU A 591 19.65 -14.16 11.17
N GLU A 592 18.65 -13.76 11.95
CA GLU A 592 17.35 -14.44 11.97
C GLU A 592 16.69 -14.37 10.59
N TYR A 593 16.71 -13.21 9.92
CA TYR A 593 16.22 -13.07 8.56
C TYR A 593 16.86 -14.09 7.61
N TYR A 594 18.20 -14.14 7.54
CA TYR A 594 18.92 -15.05 6.65
C TYR A 594 18.70 -16.53 6.97
N GLU A 595 18.51 -16.87 8.24
CA GLU A 595 18.17 -18.23 8.62
C GLU A 595 16.75 -18.61 8.15
N GLU A 596 15.77 -17.72 8.36
CA GLU A 596 14.40 -17.97 7.94
C GLU A 596 14.24 -18.00 6.41
N LEU A 597 15.07 -17.28 5.65
CA LEU A 597 15.04 -17.32 4.19
C LEU A 597 15.19 -18.75 3.66
N LYS A 598 16.08 -19.57 4.24
CA LYS A 598 16.44 -20.90 3.74
C LYS A 598 15.25 -21.86 3.62
N THR A 599 14.23 -21.68 4.45
CA THR A 599 13.04 -22.55 4.49
C THR A 599 11.76 -21.85 4.07
N ASN A 600 11.69 -20.52 4.20
CA ASN A 600 10.47 -19.77 3.89
C ASN A 600 10.45 -19.20 2.46
N PHE A 601 11.60 -18.99 1.81
CA PHE A 601 11.59 -18.55 0.40
C PHE A 601 11.23 -19.71 -0.51
N VAL A 602 10.22 -19.49 -1.36
CA VAL A 602 9.81 -20.45 -2.41
C VAL A 602 10.99 -20.86 -3.29
N ALA A 603 11.93 -19.94 -3.54
CA ALA A 603 13.16 -20.20 -4.30
C ALA A 603 13.98 -21.38 -3.76
N TYR A 604 13.87 -21.72 -2.48
CA TYR A 604 14.67 -22.77 -1.84
C TYR A 604 13.87 -24.02 -1.47
N MET A 605 12.59 -24.07 -1.86
CA MET A 605 11.75 -25.24 -1.62
C MET A 605 12.02 -26.34 -2.65
N ASP A 606 11.82 -27.60 -2.25
CA ASP A 606 11.88 -28.73 -3.17
C ASP A 606 10.71 -28.63 -4.17
N PRO A 607 10.96 -28.51 -5.49
CA PRO A 607 9.90 -28.39 -6.49
C PRO A 607 8.93 -29.58 -6.51
N ASN A 608 9.37 -30.77 -6.10
CA ASN A 608 8.50 -31.95 -6.04
C ASN A 608 7.51 -31.88 -4.87
N VAL A 609 7.88 -31.18 -3.79
CA VAL A 609 7.00 -30.93 -2.63
C VAL A 609 6.15 -29.70 -2.87
N TYR A 610 6.76 -28.61 -3.36
CA TYR A 610 6.06 -27.36 -3.68
C TYR A 610 5.04 -27.53 -4.81
N GLY A 611 5.30 -28.46 -5.74
CA GLY A 611 4.40 -28.83 -6.83
C GLY A 611 4.39 -27.83 -7.98
N ARG A 612 5.27 -26.82 -7.97
CA ARG A 612 5.38 -25.76 -8.97
C ARG A 612 6.84 -25.34 -9.17
N SER A 613 7.07 -24.43 -10.12
CA SER A 613 8.40 -23.82 -10.31
C SER A 613 8.79 -23.02 -9.06
N PRO A 614 9.98 -23.21 -8.48
CA PRO A 614 10.46 -22.44 -7.34
C PRO A 614 10.79 -20.98 -7.72
N LEU A 615 10.72 -20.63 -9.01
CA LEU A 615 10.81 -19.25 -9.48
C LEU A 615 9.49 -18.47 -9.30
N GLU A 616 8.37 -19.16 -9.10
CA GLU A 616 7.04 -18.56 -9.09
C GLU A 616 6.42 -18.65 -7.69
N ASN A 617 6.19 -17.49 -7.07
CA ASN A 617 5.45 -17.47 -5.80
C ASN A 617 4.01 -17.95 -5.97
N SER A 618 3.43 -18.53 -4.91
CA SER A 618 2.01 -18.83 -4.80
C SER A 618 1.32 -17.86 -3.82
N SER A 619 -0.01 -17.96 -3.63
CA SER A 619 -0.67 -17.22 -2.56
C SER A 619 -0.41 -17.85 -1.20
N PHE A 620 -0.47 -19.17 -1.11
CA PHE A 620 -0.23 -19.89 0.12
C PHE A 620 0.40 -21.27 -0.11
N ILE A 621 0.96 -21.80 0.97
CA ILE A 621 1.52 -23.15 1.09
C ILE A 621 0.77 -23.89 2.21
N VAL A 622 0.46 -25.16 1.98
CA VAL A 622 -0.30 -25.98 2.93
C VAL A 622 0.63 -26.51 4.04
N PRO A 623 0.41 -26.16 5.31
CA PRO A 623 1.21 -26.64 6.43
C PRO A 623 0.73 -28.00 6.95
N THR A 624 1.47 -28.53 7.92
CA THR A 624 1.28 -29.89 8.47
C THR A 624 0.06 -30.04 9.37
N CYS A 625 -0.59 -28.94 9.76
CA CYS A 625 -1.88 -29.01 10.46
C CYS A 625 -3.06 -29.32 9.53
N ASN A 626 -2.86 -29.31 8.21
CA ASN A 626 -3.89 -29.74 7.27
C ASN A 626 -4.13 -31.25 7.39
N PRO A 627 -5.39 -31.72 7.39
CA PRO A 627 -5.70 -33.14 7.54
C PRO A 627 -5.28 -34.01 6.34
N ASP A 628 -5.08 -33.43 5.14
CA ASP A 628 -4.58 -34.16 3.98
C ASP A 628 -3.05 -34.03 3.87
N GLU A 629 -2.35 -35.05 4.34
CA GLU A 629 -0.88 -35.12 4.31
C GLU A 629 -0.28 -35.04 2.91
N LYS A 630 -1.04 -35.37 1.86
CA LYS A 630 -0.54 -35.30 0.48
C LYS A 630 -0.33 -33.87 0.00
N LEU A 631 -0.98 -32.91 0.65
CA LEU A 631 -0.90 -31.50 0.29
C LEU A 631 0.22 -30.77 1.05
N HIS A 632 0.79 -31.37 2.10
CA HIS A 632 1.78 -30.69 2.96
C HIS A 632 2.98 -30.20 2.15
N GLY A 633 3.23 -28.89 2.21
CA GLY A 633 4.30 -28.21 1.48
C GLY A 633 3.93 -27.75 0.06
N GLN A 634 2.76 -28.11 -0.48
CA GLN A 634 2.33 -27.69 -1.81
C GLN A 634 1.86 -26.23 -1.86
N GLY A 635 2.19 -25.53 -2.94
CA GLY A 635 1.77 -24.15 -3.20
C GLY A 635 0.51 -24.03 -4.06
N PHE A 636 -0.35 -23.05 -3.74
CA PHE A 636 -1.61 -22.78 -4.45
C PHE A 636 -1.80 -21.31 -4.83
N PHE A 637 -2.43 -21.08 -5.98
CA PHE A 637 -2.71 -19.78 -6.61
C PHE A 637 -1.42 -19.08 -7.06
N ALA A 638 -0.87 -19.51 -8.20
CA ALA A 638 0.44 -19.06 -8.65
C ALA A 638 0.50 -17.57 -9.07
N ARG A 639 1.73 -17.07 -9.07
CA ARG A 639 2.26 -15.85 -9.69
C ARG A 639 1.73 -14.55 -9.12
N LEU A 640 0.46 -14.21 -9.29
CA LEU A 640 -0.09 -12.87 -9.03
C LEU A 640 -0.39 -12.59 -7.55
N THR A 641 0.53 -12.98 -6.67
CA THR A 641 0.46 -12.81 -5.21
C THR A 641 1.12 -11.51 -4.74
N GLY A 642 0.72 -11.03 -3.56
CA GLY A 642 1.31 -9.84 -2.95
C GLY A 642 2.72 -10.07 -2.42
N ALA A 643 3.12 -11.34 -2.29
CA ALA A 643 4.46 -11.75 -1.90
C ALA A 643 5.53 -11.13 -2.80
N ASN A 644 5.30 -11.00 -4.12
CA ASN A 644 6.24 -10.41 -5.05
C ASN A 644 6.63 -8.97 -4.68
N ALA A 645 5.67 -8.16 -4.21
CA ALA A 645 5.95 -6.79 -3.77
C ALA A 645 6.86 -6.75 -2.53
N GLU A 646 6.74 -7.76 -1.66
CA GLU A 646 7.60 -7.90 -0.48
C GLU A 646 9.01 -8.36 -0.89
N VAL A 647 9.15 -9.24 -1.90
CA VAL A 647 10.45 -9.59 -2.51
C VAL A 647 11.17 -8.35 -3.02
N MET A 648 10.49 -7.48 -3.75
CA MET A 648 11.07 -6.23 -4.26
C MET A 648 11.58 -5.34 -3.12
N ASN A 649 10.82 -5.25 -2.03
CA ASN A 649 11.20 -4.43 -0.89
C ASN A 649 12.42 -5.02 -0.16
N MET A 650 12.41 -6.33 0.08
CA MET A 650 13.56 -7.03 0.68
C MET A 650 14.81 -6.84 -0.17
N LEU A 651 14.71 -7.04 -1.49
CA LEU A 651 15.84 -6.85 -2.42
C LEU A 651 16.41 -5.44 -2.35
N ASN A 652 15.56 -4.41 -2.37
CA ASN A 652 15.99 -3.02 -2.21
C ASN A 652 16.75 -2.80 -0.89
N ILE A 653 16.18 -3.25 0.23
CA ILE A 653 16.83 -3.07 1.54
C ILE A 653 18.15 -3.85 1.62
N MET A 654 18.20 -5.07 1.07
CA MET A 654 19.41 -5.89 1.04
C MET A 654 20.54 -5.21 0.28
N PHE A 655 20.27 -4.60 -0.87
CA PHE A 655 21.32 -4.04 -1.72
C PHE A 655 21.62 -2.57 -1.51
N VAL A 656 20.64 -1.73 -1.17
CA VAL A 656 20.84 -0.28 -1.03
C VAL A 656 20.53 0.26 0.36
N GLY A 657 19.79 -0.49 1.19
CA GLY A 657 19.35 -0.06 2.51
C GLY A 657 18.06 0.75 2.48
N GLU A 658 17.60 1.21 3.66
CA GLU A 658 16.30 1.88 3.79
C GLU A 658 16.29 3.35 3.39
N LYS A 659 17.41 4.06 3.53
CA LYS A 659 17.58 5.49 3.18
C LYS A 659 18.69 5.63 2.14
N VAL A 660 18.36 5.53 0.84
CA VAL A 660 19.34 5.52 -0.26
C VAL A 660 20.08 6.85 -0.37
N PHE A 661 19.36 7.96 -0.15
CA PHE A 661 19.93 9.29 -0.06
C PHE A 661 19.61 9.93 1.29
N THR A 662 20.52 10.79 1.75
CA THR A 662 20.36 11.63 2.93
C THR A 662 20.82 13.05 2.63
N ILE A 663 20.50 13.99 3.53
CA ILE A 663 21.07 15.34 3.52
C ILE A 663 22.11 15.42 4.62
N ASP A 664 23.35 15.69 4.23
CA ASP A 664 24.46 15.88 5.14
C ASP A 664 25.12 17.23 4.85
N GLU A 665 25.25 18.08 5.87
CA GLU A 665 25.74 19.46 5.75
C GLU A 665 25.08 20.26 4.60
N GLY A 666 23.77 20.04 4.39
CA GLY A 666 22.99 20.70 3.32
C GLY A 666 23.23 20.15 1.91
N LYS A 667 23.98 19.05 1.75
CA LYS A 667 24.26 18.40 0.46
C LYS A 667 23.59 17.04 0.38
N LEU A 668 23.02 16.74 -0.79
CA LEU A 668 22.55 15.40 -1.12
C LEU A 668 23.71 14.42 -1.06
N THR A 669 23.53 13.31 -0.35
CA THR A 669 24.55 12.30 -0.07
C THR A 669 23.99 10.93 -0.40
N LEU A 670 24.73 10.13 -1.16
CA LEU A 670 24.41 8.71 -1.35
C LEU A 670 24.77 7.95 -0.07
N ASN A 671 23.82 7.19 0.46
CA ASN A 671 23.91 6.49 1.73
C ASN A 671 23.59 4.99 1.53
N LEU A 672 24.45 4.29 0.78
CA LEU A 672 24.30 2.84 0.61
C LEU A 672 24.63 2.14 1.93
N THR A 673 23.69 1.33 2.41
CA THR A 673 23.87 0.53 3.63
C THR A 673 23.42 -0.91 3.38
N PRO A 674 24.14 -1.67 2.53
CA PRO A 674 23.74 -3.02 2.15
C PRO A 674 23.64 -3.93 3.38
N LYS A 675 22.76 -4.92 3.31
CA LYS A 675 22.48 -5.92 4.35
C LYS A 675 22.67 -7.33 3.80
N LEU A 676 23.74 -7.56 3.05
CA LEU A 676 24.10 -8.83 2.41
C LEU A 676 24.90 -9.73 3.35
N LYS A 677 24.56 -11.01 3.39
CA LYS A 677 25.38 -12.04 4.03
C LYS A 677 26.58 -12.39 3.13
N GLY A 678 27.73 -12.69 3.72
CA GLY A 678 28.97 -13.00 2.99
C GLY A 678 28.84 -14.14 1.97
N GLU A 679 27.90 -15.07 2.20
CA GLU A 679 27.58 -16.18 1.28
C GLU A 679 26.87 -15.74 0.00
N MET A 680 26.33 -14.52 -0.06
CA MET A 680 25.66 -14.00 -1.25
C MET A 680 26.63 -13.53 -2.33
N PHE A 681 27.93 -13.43 -2.03
CA PHE A 681 28.95 -13.04 -3.00
C PHE A 681 29.37 -14.26 -3.82
N ASN A 682 29.49 -14.08 -5.14
CA ASN A 682 29.85 -15.14 -6.08
C ASN A 682 31.31 -15.61 -5.90
N GLU A 683 31.78 -16.54 -6.75
CA GLU A 683 33.15 -17.06 -6.68
C GLU A 683 34.23 -15.98 -6.81
N ASP A 684 33.94 -14.89 -7.52
CA ASP A 684 34.79 -13.71 -7.67
C ASP A 684 34.66 -12.70 -6.51
N ASN A 685 33.97 -13.08 -5.42
CA ASN A 685 33.67 -12.22 -4.27
C ASN A 685 32.87 -10.94 -4.63
N ILE A 686 32.00 -11.05 -5.64
CA ILE A 686 31.19 -9.94 -6.16
C ILE A 686 29.68 -10.24 -6.02
N ALA A 687 28.92 -9.19 -5.71
CA ALA A 687 27.47 -9.14 -5.87
C ALA A 687 27.07 -7.82 -6.56
N SER A 688 26.03 -7.82 -7.39
CA SER A 688 25.60 -6.60 -8.08
C SER A 688 24.10 -6.40 -8.14
N TYR A 689 23.69 -5.14 -8.16
CA TYR A 689 22.30 -4.72 -8.25
C TYR A 689 22.16 -3.49 -9.14
N LYS A 690 21.11 -3.45 -9.97
CA LYS A 690 20.82 -2.33 -10.85
C LYS A 690 19.85 -1.35 -10.18
N LEU A 691 20.32 -0.15 -9.92
CA LEU A 691 19.54 0.95 -9.36
C LEU A 691 19.08 1.90 -10.47
N PHE A 692 17.82 2.34 -10.39
CA PHE A 692 17.21 3.29 -11.31
C PHE A 692 17.25 2.85 -12.78
N ASP A 693 17.11 1.55 -13.03
CA ASP A 693 17.19 0.89 -14.35
C ASP A 693 18.52 1.06 -15.12
N LYS A 694 19.48 1.81 -14.55
CA LYS A 694 20.66 2.32 -15.26
C LYS A 694 21.96 2.10 -14.52
N THR A 695 22.02 2.39 -13.22
CA THR A 695 23.27 2.39 -12.45
C THR A 695 23.54 0.98 -11.92
N GLU A 696 24.60 0.33 -12.40
CA GLU A 696 25.08 -0.93 -11.83
C GLU A 696 25.91 -0.66 -10.57
N LEU A 697 25.40 -1.12 -9.43
CA LEU A 697 26.12 -1.15 -8.15
C LEU A 697 26.85 -2.50 -8.08
N ILE A 698 28.18 -2.47 -8.05
CA ILE A 698 29.01 -3.68 -8.00
C ILE A 698 29.77 -3.69 -6.68
N TYR A 699 29.36 -4.58 -5.77
CA TYR A 699 29.98 -4.76 -4.47
C TYR A 699 31.12 -5.77 -4.55
N HIS A 700 32.33 -5.36 -4.17
CA HIS A 700 33.54 -6.17 -4.08
C HIS A 700 33.83 -6.47 -2.60
N ASN A 701 33.89 -7.74 -2.23
CA ASN A 701 34.00 -8.18 -0.83
C ASN A 701 34.99 -9.33 -0.66
N GLU A 702 36.28 -9.03 -0.81
CA GLU A 702 37.37 -10.03 -0.79
C GLU A 702 37.38 -10.93 0.44
N ASN A 703 36.95 -10.40 1.59
CA ASN A 703 36.93 -11.11 2.86
C ASN A 703 35.58 -11.78 3.17
N ARG A 704 34.61 -11.73 2.25
CA ARG A 704 33.23 -12.25 2.41
C ARG A 704 32.59 -11.84 3.74
N LEU A 705 32.74 -10.56 4.09
CA LEU A 705 32.17 -10.00 5.29
C LEU A 705 30.65 -9.88 5.15
N ASP A 706 29.92 -10.15 6.23
CA ASP A 706 28.53 -9.72 6.32
C ASP A 706 28.48 -8.19 6.32
N THR A 707 27.75 -7.60 5.38
CA THR A 707 27.79 -6.13 5.18
C THR A 707 27.02 -5.36 6.24
N TYR A 708 26.34 -6.08 7.14
CA TYR A 708 25.67 -5.56 8.33
C TYR A 708 26.46 -5.80 9.62
N GLY A 709 27.70 -6.30 9.51
CA GLY A 709 28.61 -6.44 10.65
C GLY A 709 29.11 -5.10 11.20
N GLU A 710 29.81 -5.16 12.33
CA GLU A 710 30.42 -3.97 12.94
C GLU A 710 31.59 -3.45 12.10
N ASN A 711 31.74 -2.12 12.05
CA ASN A 711 32.85 -1.40 11.40
C ASN A 711 32.99 -1.66 9.89
N ILE A 712 31.88 -1.95 9.18
CA ILE A 712 31.92 -2.04 7.72
C ILE A 712 32.10 -0.65 7.12
N VAL A 713 33.13 -0.50 6.28
CA VAL A 713 33.43 0.72 5.53
C VAL A 713 33.21 0.46 4.04
N LEU A 714 32.58 1.41 3.36
CA LEU A 714 32.38 1.39 1.92
C LEU A 714 33.26 2.46 1.26
N THR A 715 34.09 2.04 0.31
CA THR A 715 34.83 2.95 -0.57
C THR A 715 34.27 2.84 -1.98
N TYR A 716 33.99 3.98 -2.61
CA TYR A 716 33.35 4.04 -3.92
C TYR A 716 34.37 4.38 -5.00
N LYS A 717 34.23 3.76 -6.18
CA LYS A 717 34.95 4.15 -7.39
C LYS A 717 33.96 4.46 -8.50
N VAL A 718 33.99 5.70 -8.97
CA VAL A 718 33.10 6.22 -10.03
C VAL A 718 33.94 6.95 -11.07
N ASN A 719 33.77 6.63 -12.35
CA ASN A 719 34.53 7.22 -13.46
C ASN A 719 36.06 7.21 -13.24
N GLY A 720 36.58 6.12 -12.65
CA GLY A 720 38.00 5.94 -12.37
C GLY A 720 38.53 6.65 -11.12
N LYS A 721 37.72 7.46 -10.43
CA LYS A 721 38.10 8.18 -9.21
C LYS A 721 37.54 7.49 -7.96
N THR A 722 38.31 7.51 -6.89
CA THR A 722 37.95 6.93 -5.59
C THR A 722 37.35 7.99 -4.67
N TYR A 723 36.31 7.62 -3.92
CA TYR A 723 35.59 8.45 -2.97
C TYR A 723 35.28 7.66 -1.71
N ASP A 724 35.51 8.24 -0.53
CA ASP A 724 35.01 7.66 0.73
C ASP A 724 33.53 7.98 0.95
N LYS A 725 33.05 9.04 0.28
CA LYS A 725 31.66 9.50 0.35
C LYS A 725 31.25 10.15 -0.96
N ILE A 726 30.04 9.86 -1.42
CA ILE A 726 29.46 10.47 -2.63
C ILE A 726 28.45 11.54 -2.21
N GLN A 727 28.74 12.81 -2.53
CA GLN A 727 27.91 13.96 -2.14
C GLN A 727 27.78 14.99 -3.28
N GLY A 728 26.79 15.88 -3.14
CA GLY A 728 26.55 17.00 -4.06
C GLY A 728 26.25 16.53 -5.47
N GLN A 729 26.90 17.14 -6.47
CA GLN A 729 26.63 16.89 -7.88
C GLN A 729 26.75 15.41 -8.28
N LEU A 730 27.70 14.67 -7.70
CA LEU A 730 27.87 13.25 -8.04
C LEU A 730 26.68 12.41 -7.53
N ALA A 731 26.15 12.71 -6.34
CA ALA A 731 24.95 12.07 -5.82
C ALA A 731 23.72 12.40 -6.68
N GLU A 732 23.59 13.66 -7.12
CA GLU A 732 22.55 14.09 -8.05
C GLU A 732 22.65 13.39 -9.41
N ASP A 733 23.88 13.25 -9.94
CA ASP A 733 24.11 12.60 -11.22
C ASP A 733 23.75 11.11 -11.19
N ILE A 734 23.97 10.41 -10.07
CA ILE A 734 23.50 9.04 -9.85
C ILE A 734 21.96 9.00 -9.84
N ARG A 735 21.32 9.84 -9.02
CA ARG A 735 19.85 9.92 -8.93
C ARG A 735 19.20 10.25 -10.28
N ASN A 736 19.87 11.07 -11.09
CA ASN A 736 19.44 11.49 -12.42
C ASN A 736 19.92 10.55 -13.54
N LYS A 737 20.36 9.33 -13.22
CA LYS A 737 20.73 8.27 -14.19
C LYS A 737 21.88 8.64 -15.14
N LYS A 738 22.78 9.55 -14.73
CA LYS A 738 23.97 9.93 -15.52
C LYS A 738 25.19 9.07 -15.25
N ILE A 739 25.16 8.25 -14.20
CA ILE A 739 26.22 7.30 -13.85
C ILE A 739 25.75 5.89 -14.22
N GLU A 740 26.55 5.17 -14.98
CA GLU A 740 26.20 3.80 -15.40
C GLU A 740 26.70 2.73 -14.44
N ARG A 741 27.78 3.02 -13.71
CA ARG A 741 28.47 2.04 -12.87
C ARG A 741 29.09 2.70 -11.64
N ILE A 742 28.97 2.01 -10.51
CA ILE A 742 29.63 2.33 -9.25
C ILE A 742 30.25 1.03 -8.73
N ASP A 743 31.57 1.00 -8.58
CA ASP A 743 32.26 -0.08 -7.88
C ASP A 743 32.34 0.29 -6.39
N ILE A 744 31.82 -0.56 -5.52
CA ILE A 744 31.80 -0.40 -4.06
C ILE A 744 32.71 -1.46 -3.44
N PHE A 745 33.77 -1.04 -2.77
CA PHE A 745 34.70 -1.92 -2.06
C PHE A 745 34.32 -1.99 -0.59
N ILE A 746 34.12 -3.20 -0.08
CA ILE A 746 33.75 -3.48 1.31
C ILE A 746 35.02 -3.78 2.12
N GLY A 747 35.24 -3.01 3.18
CA GLY A 747 36.37 -3.16 4.10
C GLY A 747 35.94 -3.12 5.57
N LYS A 748 36.95 -3.23 6.45
CA LYS A 748 36.85 -3.02 7.91
C LYS A 748 37.78 -1.91 8.35
#